data_AF-A0A8H7V4S4-F1
#
_entry.id   AF-A0A8H7V4S4-F1
#
_cell.length_a   1.000
_cell.length_b   1.000
_cell.length_c   1.000
_cell.angle_alpha   90.00
_cell.angle_beta   90.00
_cell.angle_gamma   90.00
#
_symmetry.space_group_name_H-M   'P 1'
#
loop_
_entity.id
_entity.type
_entity.pdbx_description
1 polymer ?
#
loop_
_entity_poly.entity_id
_entity_poly.type
_entity_poly.pdbx_seq_one_letter_code
_entity_poly.pdbx_strand_id
1 'polypeptide(L)'
;MDFVLFGQKLPNVEWKEEDESRFVEKLEKELAKVYNFQRVKLSEITRHIQEESIQVDDLCNKEHPEEDDFTACEIELSRIIADVHDLAKFTRLNYTGFLKIIKKHDKVTNWIIKPMFSVRLNAKPFYKENYEALIIRISTLYDRVRTRGKERGGDSGAGGKQSAFVRNTTKYWVHPDNITELKLIILKHLPVLVFNPNKEFEAQDSAISSVYYDNDDFELYMGRLEKTEGAEAIRMRWYGGMDTNTIFVERKTHHEDWTGEKSVKARFPIKEKYLNSFLKGQYTTEELFAKAKDQGNKSEKEIEEMEQLAQEVQYSVLKHKYHPVVRTFYNRTAFQLPGDARVRISLDTELSLIREDNGDGVQRCGDNWRRMDIGVDYPFKQLPDSDICRFPYAVLEVKLQTQFGQEPPQWILELVNSHLVESVPKFSKFIHGCATLLEDKINVLPFWLPQMEIDIRKPATGAFGVQRPDAIHSSSTSFDSLPGDGSKLTTDDSVQITMAEATEHTPLLPPRPRNSDLEANPSGSNLLKKLSPAGLQTVFKKSKTIFKRRNSTLNTRPIESRTRNVVPVAAPPAKTFFANERTFLSWLRFTLLLGALAIGLLNFSDHVGRVSAVIFTLLALIVMIYALYTYHLRGNRIQRKELGDFSDKYGPAVLTFFMVIAVSINFYLRITSEGLEIMFDIIDSEKCFSQDILPYRLVTGEFDVCEPYFTAKKPTAEPTKKRKKANTPSICDIETQKRHEELRPHLIACLENLLKVWNFTEIKQPRTVKTIEVETIDFPSMQAMVEKARIKFCSDEDADEFELTGPVTTEIDLFGVFNLICINNQPILNMLRITPECQYIIPPKSSFLMGSIANTAAQLGNYVEKIGGADIIVMDPPWPNKSVSRSSEYGTQDIYDLYTIPIPQMISSKDSIVAIWVTNKPKFRNFIINKLFPSWKLECVAEWVWLKVTTQAECIFPIDSMHKKPYEQLIIGRPIKKRDSSLPKIHTIVSVPSVRHSRKPPLQDILLPYLDKTDPVCVELFARCLIPGWISWGNECLKFQHLNYFEKQEASS
;
A
#
# COMPACT_ATOMS: atom_id res chain seq x y z
N MET A 1 -10.52 36.33 8.09
CA MET A 1 -9.49 37.35 8.39
C MET A 1 -8.80 37.72 7.08
N ASP A 2 -8.69 39.01 6.76
CA ASP A 2 -8.12 39.46 5.48
C ASP A 2 -6.58 39.42 5.44
N PHE A 3 -6.00 38.22 5.48
CA PHE A 3 -4.54 38.00 5.59
C PHE A 3 -3.71 38.68 4.48
N VAL A 4 -4.24 38.75 3.25
CA VAL A 4 -3.58 39.35 2.08
C VAL A 4 -3.43 40.87 2.24
N LEU A 5 -4.44 41.55 2.78
CA LEU A 5 -4.42 43.00 3.00
C LEU A 5 -3.38 43.42 4.06
N PHE A 6 -3.10 42.56 5.04
CA PHE A 6 -2.03 42.79 6.03
C PHE A 6 -0.65 42.38 5.50
N GLY A 7 -0.58 41.38 4.61
CA GLY A 7 0.67 40.90 4.02
C GLY A 7 1.32 41.84 3.01
N GLN A 8 0.52 42.64 2.28
CA GLN A 8 0.97 43.62 1.29
C GLN A 8 1.33 44.99 1.90
N LYS A 9 0.85 45.31 3.10
CA LYS A 9 0.95 46.64 3.74
C LYS A 9 2.05 46.76 4.81
N LEU A 10 2.99 45.82 4.90
CA LEU A 10 4.19 45.99 5.74
C LEU A 10 5.33 46.53 4.85
N PRO A 11 5.49 47.86 4.70
CA PRO A 11 6.56 48.44 3.91
C PRO A 11 7.94 48.21 4.56
N ASN A 12 9.00 48.20 3.75
CA ASN A 12 10.41 48.23 4.19
C ASN A 12 10.81 49.60 4.81
N VAL A 13 9.87 50.33 5.41
CA VAL A 13 10.06 51.68 5.97
C VAL A 13 10.09 51.57 7.51
N GLU A 14 10.79 52.49 8.19
CA GLU A 14 10.81 52.58 9.65
C GLU A 14 9.38 52.58 10.23
N TRP A 15 9.08 51.55 11.03
CA TRP A 15 7.78 51.36 11.67
C TRP A 15 7.62 52.33 12.84
N LYS A 16 6.60 53.20 12.79
CA LYS A 16 6.33 54.22 13.81
C LYS A 16 5.22 53.78 14.78
N GLU A 17 5.14 54.47 15.91
CA GLU A 17 4.10 54.25 16.94
C GLU A 17 2.67 54.46 16.40
N GLU A 18 2.49 55.38 15.46
CA GLU A 18 1.21 55.62 14.75
C GLU A 18 0.81 54.41 13.87
N ASP A 19 1.78 53.79 13.21
CA ASP A 19 1.56 52.60 12.37
C ASP A 19 1.21 51.37 13.22
N GLU A 20 1.88 51.21 14.37
CA GLU A 20 1.57 50.19 15.37
C GLU A 20 0.14 50.32 15.86
N SER A 21 -0.26 51.53 16.28
CA SER A 21 -1.62 51.81 16.76
C SER A 21 -2.67 51.49 15.69
N ARG A 22 -2.42 51.88 14.44
CA ARG A 22 -3.31 51.60 13.30
C ARG A 22 -3.37 50.10 12.96
N PHE A 23 -2.26 49.38 13.12
CA PHE A 23 -2.21 47.94 12.89
C PHE A 23 -2.99 47.18 13.97
N VAL A 24 -2.80 47.53 15.24
CA VAL A 24 -3.52 46.96 16.39
C VAL A 24 -5.02 47.19 16.25
N GLU A 25 -5.46 48.41 15.89
CA GLU A 25 -6.88 48.74 15.71
C GLU A 25 -7.53 47.89 14.61
N LYS A 26 -6.83 47.67 13.49
CA LYS A 26 -7.32 46.81 12.41
C LYS A 26 -7.38 45.34 12.82
N LEU A 27 -6.36 44.85 13.52
CA LEU A 27 -6.37 43.48 14.06
C LEU A 27 -7.51 43.27 15.05
N GLU A 28 -7.83 44.28 15.87
CA GLU A 28 -8.94 44.24 16.80
C GLU A 28 -10.32 44.25 16.10
N LYS A 29 -10.47 45.04 15.02
CA LYS A 29 -11.67 45.00 14.17
C LYS A 29 -11.85 43.62 13.54
N GLU A 30 -10.80 43.02 13.01
CA GLU A 30 -10.85 41.67 12.44
C GLU A 30 -11.12 40.60 13.50
N LEU A 31 -10.54 40.72 14.70
CA LEU A 31 -10.82 39.84 15.83
C LEU A 31 -12.30 39.91 16.22
N ALA A 32 -12.86 41.12 16.34
CA ALA A 32 -14.27 41.31 16.66
C ALA A 32 -15.19 40.74 15.57
N LYS A 33 -14.85 40.94 14.29
CA LYS A 33 -15.57 40.38 13.14
C LYS A 33 -15.61 38.85 13.18
N VAL A 34 -14.45 38.21 13.36
CA VAL A 34 -14.34 36.73 13.44
C VAL A 34 -15.09 36.20 14.65
N TYR A 35 -14.93 36.82 15.82
CA TYR A 35 -15.63 36.43 17.05
C TYR A 35 -17.16 36.54 16.94
N ASN A 36 -17.67 37.64 16.39
CA ASN A 36 -19.11 37.83 16.22
C ASN A 36 -19.69 36.86 15.20
N PHE A 37 -19.02 36.64 14.08
CA PHE A 37 -19.46 35.65 13.08
C PHE A 37 -19.55 34.24 13.66
N GLN A 38 -18.50 33.82 14.39
CA GLN A 38 -18.45 32.51 15.02
C GLN A 38 -19.60 32.33 16.03
N ARG A 39 -19.88 33.32 16.87
CA ARG A 39 -20.98 33.27 17.83
C ARG A 39 -22.36 33.18 17.18
N VAL A 40 -22.59 33.98 16.13
CA VAL A 40 -23.85 33.94 15.37
C VAL A 40 -24.04 32.54 14.76
N LYS A 41 -23.00 32.01 14.10
CA LYS A 41 -23.07 30.67 13.51
C LYS A 41 -23.23 29.54 14.53
N LEU A 42 -22.57 29.63 15.69
CA LEU A 42 -22.78 28.67 16.77
C LEU A 42 -24.22 28.71 17.29
N SER A 43 -24.79 29.90 17.46
CA SER A 43 -26.19 30.06 17.89
C SER A 43 -27.18 29.51 16.88
N GLU A 44 -26.92 29.70 15.59
CA GLU A 44 -27.70 29.14 14.48
C GLU A 44 -27.68 27.61 14.49
N ILE A 45 -26.49 27.00 14.58
CA ILE A 45 -26.33 25.55 14.66
C ILE A 45 -27.01 24.99 15.91
N THR A 46 -26.86 25.64 17.05
CA THR A 46 -27.49 25.19 18.31
C THR A 46 -29.01 25.25 18.22
N ARG A 47 -29.55 26.30 17.59
CA ARG A 47 -30.99 26.42 17.32
C ARG A 47 -31.48 25.31 16.38
N HIS A 48 -30.77 25.03 15.29
CA HIS A 48 -31.12 23.95 14.37
C HIS A 48 -31.11 22.58 15.07
N ILE A 49 -30.11 22.29 15.91
CA ILE A 49 -30.07 21.06 16.71
C ILE A 49 -31.28 20.96 17.63
N GLN A 50 -31.72 22.06 18.24
CA GLN A 50 -32.89 22.08 19.11
C GLN A 50 -34.20 21.88 18.34
N GLU A 51 -34.35 22.52 17.18
CA GLU A 51 -35.49 22.36 16.27
C GLU A 51 -35.61 20.91 15.79
N GLU A 52 -34.50 20.31 15.33
CA GLU A 52 -34.45 18.90 14.93
C GLU A 52 -34.72 17.96 16.11
N SER A 53 -34.26 18.28 17.32
CA SER A 53 -34.55 17.47 18.50
C SER A 53 -36.06 17.38 18.77
N ILE A 54 -36.78 18.49 18.63
CA ILE A 54 -38.23 18.53 18.82
C ILE A 54 -38.92 17.72 17.72
N GLN A 55 -38.51 17.90 16.46
CA GLN A 55 -39.07 17.15 15.33
C GLN A 55 -38.87 15.64 15.46
N VAL A 56 -37.67 15.20 15.84
CA VAL A 56 -37.36 13.77 16.05
C VAL A 56 -38.19 13.21 17.21
N ASP A 57 -38.36 13.95 18.30
CA ASP A 57 -39.17 13.52 19.43
C ASP A 57 -40.66 13.41 19.05
N ASP A 58 -41.19 14.38 18.29
CA ASP A 58 -42.56 14.33 17.76
C ASP A 58 -42.77 13.14 16.81
N LEU A 59 -41.81 12.87 15.92
CA LEU A 59 -41.85 11.74 14.99
C LEU A 59 -41.79 10.39 15.72
N CYS A 60 -40.98 10.27 16.76
CA CYS A 60 -40.87 9.04 17.55
C CYS A 60 -42.15 8.75 18.36
N ASN A 61 -42.95 9.78 18.68
CA ASN A 61 -44.21 9.64 19.39
C ASN A 61 -45.42 9.33 18.48
N LYS A 62 -45.28 9.45 17.15
CA LYS A 62 -46.34 9.06 16.20
C LYS A 62 -46.49 7.54 16.14
N GLU A 63 -47.73 7.03 16.10
CA GLU A 63 -48.00 5.57 16.04
C GLU A 63 -47.59 4.92 14.71
N HIS A 64 -47.63 5.67 13.59
CA HIS A 64 -47.25 5.22 12.25
C HIS A 64 -46.44 6.30 11.50
N PRO A 65 -45.15 6.45 11.81
CA PRO A 65 -44.30 7.40 11.10
C PRO A 65 -43.91 6.86 9.71
N GLU A 66 -43.96 7.73 8.69
CA GLU A 66 -43.53 7.41 7.31
C GLU A 66 -41.99 7.29 7.23
N GLU A 67 -41.46 6.39 6.39
CA GLU A 67 -40.01 6.20 6.26
C GLU A 67 -39.30 7.40 5.62
N ASP A 68 -40.02 8.17 4.81
CA ASP A 68 -39.51 9.37 4.17
C ASP A 68 -39.24 10.50 5.17
N ASP A 69 -40.02 10.61 6.25
CA ASP A 69 -39.84 11.62 7.31
C ASP A 69 -38.51 11.39 8.07
N PHE A 70 -38.18 10.14 8.42
CA PHE A 70 -36.89 9.83 9.06
C PHE A 70 -35.71 10.06 8.13
N THR A 71 -35.90 9.81 6.83
CA THR A 71 -34.87 10.06 5.81
C THR A 71 -34.62 11.56 5.66
N ALA A 72 -35.67 12.37 5.72
CA ALA A 72 -35.55 13.84 5.72
C ALA A 72 -34.75 14.34 6.95
N CYS A 73 -35.07 13.85 8.15
CA CYS A 73 -34.31 14.18 9.36
C CYS A 73 -32.84 13.73 9.26
N GLU A 74 -32.54 12.57 8.65
CA GLU A 74 -31.16 12.13 8.43
C GLU A 74 -30.38 13.06 7.48
N ILE A 75 -31.04 13.58 6.45
CA ILE A 75 -30.47 14.58 5.53
C ILE A 75 -30.18 15.90 6.26
N GLU A 76 -31.12 16.40 7.08
CA GLU A 76 -30.91 17.63 7.85
C GLU A 76 -29.81 17.48 8.90
N LEU A 77 -29.78 16.36 9.64
CA LEU A 77 -28.68 16.05 10.56
C LEU A 77 -27.33 16.00 9.83
N SER A 78 -27.30 15.47 8.60
CA SER A 78 -26.10 15.47 7.76
C SER A 78 -25.66 16.88 7.35
N ARG A 79 -26.60 17.81 7.12
CA ARG A 79 -26.29 19.23 6.88
C ARG A 79 -25.74 19.92 8.12
N ILE A 80 -26.33 19.67 9.30
CA ILE A 80 -25.82 20.19 10.59
C ILE A 80 -24.39 19.70 10.83
N ILE A 81 -24.10 18.43 10.53
CA ILE A 81 -22.74 17.88 10.60
C ILE A 81 -21.77 18.66 9.70
N ALA A 82 -22.17 19.00 8.48
CA ALA A 82 -21.36 19.80 7.56
C ALA A 82 -21.13 21.23 8.08
N ASP A 83 -22.17 21.86 8.66
CA ASP A 83 -22.04 23.20 9.25
C ASP A 83 -21.10 23.23 10.46
N VAL A 84 -21.15 22.20 11.33
CA VAL A 84 -20.21 22.04 12.45
C VAL A 84 -18.78 21.85 11.95
N HIS A 85 -18.59 21.03 10.91
CA HIS A 85 -17.28 20.83 10.28
C HIS A 85 -16.71 22.16 9.74
N ASP A 86 -17.52 22.91 8.99
CA ASP A 86 -17.09 24.16 8.37
C ASP A 86 -16.81 25.25 9.41
N LEU A 87 -17.61 25.32 10.49
CA LEU A 87 -17.37 26.23 11.60
C LEU A 87 -16.05 25.90 12.33
N ALA A 88 -15.79 24.62 12.60
CA ALA A 88 -14.53 24.20 13.23
C ALA A 88 -13.32 24.53 12.34
N LYS A 89 -13.43 24.28 11.03
CA LYS A 89 -12.40 24.64 10.05
C LYS A 89 -12.17 26.15 9.98
N PHE A 90 -13.24 26.95 9.97
CA PHE A 90 -13.19 28.41 10.00
C PHE A 90 -12.46 28.91 11.24
N THR A 91 -12.82 28.43 12.43
CA THR A 91 -12.21 28.81 13.70
C THR A 91 -10.70 28.53 13.70
N ARG A 92 -10.29 27.32 13.29
CA ARG A 92 -8.88 26.91 13.24
C ARG A 92 -8.05 27.73 12.24
N LEU A 93 -8.58 27.95 11.04
CA LEU A 93 -7.90 28.72 9.99
C LEU A 93 -7.68 30.18 10.42
N ASN A 94 -8.71 30.82 10.98
CA ASN A 94 -8.58 32.19 11.45
C ASN A 94 -7.63 32.29 12.64
N TYR A 95 -7.68 31.37 13.60
CA TYR A 95 -6.74 31.35 14.74
C TYR A 95 -5.28 31.23 14.27
N THR A 96 -5.02 30.33 13.33
CA THR A 96 -3.69 30.19 12.68
C THR A 96 -3.30 31.45 11.93
N GLY A 97 -4.25 32.08 11.23
CA GLY A 97 -4.06 33.36 10.55
C GLY A 97 -3.61 34.47 11.49
N PHE A 98 -4.25 34.62 12.65
CA PHE A 98 -3.85 35.58 13.68
C PHE A 98 -2.44 35.28 14.22
N LEU A 99 -2.12 34.03 14.55
CA LEU A 99 -0.78 33.68 15.02
C LEU A 99 0.31 33.95 13.96
N LYS A 100 0.04 33.62 12.69
CA LYS A 100 0.98 33.85 11.59
C LYS A 100 1.17 35.33 11.30
N ILE A 101 0.12 36.15 11.33
CA ILE A 101 0.29 37.59 11.09
C ILE A 101 1.05 38.27 12.22
N ILE A 102 0.79 37.89 13.47
CA ILE A 102 1.50 38.40 14.65
C ILE A 102 2.97 38.01 14.57
N LYS A 103 3.27 36.75 14.26
CA LYS A 103 4.65 36.28 14.08
C LYS A 103 5.36 36.99 12.92
N LYS A 104 4.65 37.27 11.81
CA LYS A 104 5.21 38.01 10.67
C LYS A 104 5.47 39.48 11.03
N HIS A 105 4.54 40.11 11.75
CA HIS A 105 4.69 41.47 12.28
C HIS A 105 5.93 41.58 13.16
N ASP A 106 6.01 40.78 14.25
CA ASP A 106 7.13 40.81 15.20
C ASP A 106 8.49 40.60 14.51
N LYS A 107 8.52 39.80 13.45
CA LYS A 107 9.74 39.51 12.67
C LYS A 107 10.15 40.66 11.73
N VAL A 108 9.20 41.40 11.18
CA VAL A 108 9.45 42.45 10.19
C VAL A 108 9.67 43.81 10.86
N THR A 109 8.90 44.12 11.91
CA THR A 109 8.93 45.42 12.58
C THR A 109 9.89 45.45 13.78
N ASN A 110 10.24 44.29 14.35
CA ASN A 110 10.94 44.13 15.64
C ASN A 110 10.16 44.66 16.87
N TRP A 111 8.91 45.10 16.70
CA TRP A 111 8.01 45.44 17.79
C TRP A 111 7.29 44.18 18.25
N ILE A 112 7.30 43.88 19.56
CA ILE A 112 6.77 42.62 20.11
C ILE A 112 5.30 42.83 20.50
N ILE A 113 4.36 42.43 19.64
CA ILE A 113 2.91 42.53 19.92
C ILE A 113 2.32 41.23 20.48
N LYS A 114 3.00 40.09 20.28
CA LYS A 114 2.50 38.75 20.62
C LYS A 114 1.93 38.59 22.04
N PRO A 115 2.60 38.99 23.15
CA PRO A 115 2.05 38.80 24.49
C PRO A 115 0.79 39.64 24.72
N MET A 116 0.80 40.91 24.29
CA MET A 116 -0.35 41.82 24.43
C MET A 116 -1.56 41.30 23.64
N PHE A 117 -1.37 40.90 22.39
CA PHE A 117 -2.46 40.39 21.57
C PHE A 117 -2.93 38.99 22.00
N SER A 118 -2.05 38.17 22.60
CA SER A 118 -2.45 36.88 23.18
C SER A 118 -3.42 37.05 24.35
N VAL A 119 -3.26 38.10 25.16
CA VAL A 119 -4.23 38.45 26.22
C VAL A 119 -5.57 38.83 25.59
N ARG A 120 -5.57 39.63 24.50
CA ARG A 120 -6.80 40.01 23.79
C ARG A 120 -7.51 38.81 23.13
N LEU A 121 -6.77 37.89 22.51
CA LEU A 121 -7.29 36.64 21.98
C LEU A 121 -7.91 35.76 23.07
N ASN A 122 -7.32 35.76 24.27
CA ASN A 122 -7.88 35.06 25.42
C ASN A 122 -9.15 35.74 25.98
N ALA A 123 -9.25 37.07 25.90
CA ALA A 123 -10.43 37.82 26.33
C ALA A 123 -11.64 37.62 25.41
N LYS A 124 -11.42 37.40 24.11
CA LYS A 124 -12.46 37.04 23.12
C LYS A 124 -12.16 35.69 22.47
N PRO A 125 -12.33 34.57 23.20
CA PRO A 125 -11.90 33.27 22.73
C PRO A 125 -12.93 32.67 21.76
N PHE A 126 -12.70 32.82 20.46
CA PHE A 126 -13.47 32.09 19.43
C PHE A 126 -12.93 30.67 19.18
N TYR A 127 -11.73 30.34 19.68
CA TYR A 127 -11.00 29.09 19.40
C TYR A 127 -11.02 28.08 20.56
N LYS A 128 -11.54 28.46 21.73
CA LYS A 128 -11.58 27.58 22.93
C LYS A 128 -12.91 26.83 23.07
N GLU A 129 -13.83 26.99 22.12
CA GLU A 129 -15.12 26.34 22.24
C GLU A 129 -15.02 24.84 22.03
N ASN A 130 -15.66 24.09 22.93
CA ASN A 130 -15.70 22.65 22.87
C ASN A 130 -16.92 22.20 22.06
N TYR A 131 -16.69 21.79 20.82
CA TYR A 131 -17.73 21.20 19.96
C TYR A 131 -18.19 19.80 20.43
N GLU A 132 -17.54 19.18 21.42
CA GLU A 132 -17.87 17.82 21.88
C GLU A 132 -19.30 17.72 22.43
N ALA A 133 -19.78 18.73 23.17
CA ALA A 133 -21.15 18.74 23.66
C ALA A 133 -22.17 18.73 22.51
N LEU A 134 -21.89 19.46 21.42
CA LEU A 134 -22.72 19.45 20.22
C LEU A 134 -22.64 18.11 19.49
N ILE A 135 -21.45 17.54 19.35
CA ILE A 135 -21.23 16.23 18.72
C ILE A 135 -22.00 15.14 19.48
N ILE A 136 -22.00 15.16 20.82
CA ILE A 136 -22.75 14.19 21.63
C ILE A 136 -24.26 14.36 21.40
N ARG A 137 -24.78 15.58 21.40
CA ARG A 137 -26.20 15.87 21.11
C ARG A 137 -26.60 15.40 19.71
N ILE A 138 -25.80 15.70 18.69
CA ILE A 138 -26.03 15.23 17.32
C ILE A 138 -25.99 13.70 17.28
N SER A 139 -25.03 13.07 17.98
CA SER A 139 -24.95 11.60 18.05
C SER A 139 -26.19 10.97 18.68
N THR A 140 -26.75 11.57 19.74
CA THR A 140 -27.97 11.05 20.38
C THR A 140 -29.18 11.18 19.46
N LEU A 141 -29.29 12.28 18.71
CA LEU A 141 -30.36 12.48 17.72
C LEU A 141 -30.23 11.49 16.56
N TYR A 142 -29.02 11.34 16.03
CA TYR A 142 -28.75 10.41 14.93
C TYR A 142 -29.04 8.95 15.32
N ASP A 143 -28.72 8.56 16.57
CA ASP A 143 -29.08 7.23 17.06
C ASP A 143 -30.58 7.06 17.23
N ARG A 144 -31.30 8.07 17.74
CA ARG A 144 -32.77 8.06 17.84
C ARG A 144 -33.47 7.91 16.49
N VAL A 145 -33.03 8.66 15.49
CA VAL A 145 -33.54 8.56 14.10
C VAL A 145 -33.29 7.15 13.56
N ARG A 146 -32.08 6.60 13.77
CA ARG A 146 -31.72 5.25 13.33
C ARG A 146 -32.48 4.15 14.07
N THR A 147 -32.80 4.32 15.35
CA THR A 147 -33.58 3.34 16.13
C THR A 147 -35.08 3.51 16.00
N ARG A 148 -35.56 4.56 15.30
CA ARG A 148 -36.97 4.93 15.20
C ARG A 148 -37.61 5.08 16.59
N GLY A 149 -36.87 5.65 17.53
CA GLY A 149 -37.31 5.84 18.92
C GLY A 149 -37.33 4.57 19.79
N LYS A 150 -37.03 3.38 19.24
CA LYS A 150 -36.99 2.14 20.04
C LYS A 150 -35.70 2.05 20.85
N GLU A 151 -35.81 1.77 22.14
CA GLU A 151 -34.65 1.48 22.97
C GLU A 151 -34.00 0.17 22.49
N ARG A 152 -32.70 0.21 22.18
CA ARG A 152 -31.94 -1.01 21.88
C ARG A 152 -31.69 -1.76 23.19
N GLY A 153 -32.51 -2.76 23.48
CA GLY A 153 -32.29 -3.67 24.59
C GLY A 153 -30.96 -4.41 24.43
N GLY A 154 -29.95 -4.01 25.20
CA GLY A 154 -28.65 -4.66 25.22
C GLY A 154 -27.65 -3.88 26.06
N ASP A 155 -27.01 -4.57 27.00
CA ASP A 155 -25.97 -4.00 27.87
C ASP A 155 -24.83 -3.44 27.00
N SER A 156 -24.59 -2.13 27.04
CA SER A 156 -23.56 -1.47 26.21
C SER A 156 -22.15 -2.04 26.41
N GLY A 157 -21.92 -2.71 27.55
CA GLY A 157 -20.68 -3.40 27.90
C GLY A 157 -20.62 -4.89 27.53
N ALA A 158 -21.76 -5.57 27.34
CA ALA A 158 -21.80 -7.02 27.11
C ALA A 158 -21.60 -7.32 25.62
N GLY A 159 -20.35 -7.55 25.22
CA GLY A 159 -20.08 -8.24 23.97
C GLY A 159 -20.74 -9.62 24.03
N GLY A 160 -21.77 -9.83 23.19
CA GLY A 160 -22.54 -11.07 23.16
C GLY A 160 -21.63 -12.31 23.16
N LYS A 161 -21.99 -13.29 23.99
CA LYS A 161 -21.37 -14.62 24.06
C LYS A 161 -21.62 -15.36 22.75
N GLN A 162 -20.88 -15.03 21.69
CA GLN A 162 -20.88 -15.77 20.42
C GLN A 162 -19.60 -16.60 20.31
N SER A 163 -19.74 -17.84 19.82
CA SER A 163 -18.81 -18.96 20.05
C SER A 163 -17.61 -19.04 19.10
N ALA A 164 -17.52 -18.22 18.04
CA ALA A 164 -16.31 -18.12 17.22
C ALA A 164 -16.28 -16.82 16.40
N PHE A 165 -15.33 -15.94 16.68
CA PHE A 165 -15.08 -14.71 15.89
C PHE A 165 -13.59 -14.38 15.88
N VAL A 166 -13.14 -13.71 14.82
CA VAL A 166 -11.77 -13.17 14.73
C VAL A 166 -11.80 -11.74 15.29
N ARG A 167 -11.02 -11.51 16.35
CA ARG A 167 -10.80 -10.15 16.88
C ARG A 167 -9.52 -9.60 16.29
N ASN A 168 -9.64 -8.50 15.55
CA ASN A 168 -8.50 -7.71 15.11
C ASN A 168 -8.54 -6.32 15.75
N THR A 169 -7.42 -5.83 16.25
CA THR A 169 -7.30 -4.48 16.81
C THR A 169 -6.16 -3.76 16.13
N THR A 170 -6.49 -2.71 15.38
CA THR A 170 -5.52 -1.87 14.68
C THR A 170 -5.50 -0.47 15.27
N LYS A 171 -4.33 0.17 15.22
CA LYS A 171 -4.11 1.52 15.75
C LYS A 171 -3.55 2.42 14.65
N TYR A 172 -4.02 3.66 14.66
CA TYR A 172 -3.65 4.67 13.68
C TYR A 172 -3.33 5.98 14.38
N TRP A 173 -2.44 6.77 13.79
CA TRP A 173 -2.26 8.17 14.14
C TRP A 173 -3.15 9.05 13.28
N VAL A 174 -3.69 10.09 13.89
CA VAL A 174 -4.57 11.07 13.28
C VAL A 174 -3.99 12.44 13.52
N HIS A 175 -3.77 13.21 12.46
CA HIS A 175 -3.30 14.57 12.60
C HIS A 175 -4.36 15.43 13.33
N PRO A 176 -4.00 16.36 14.24
CA PRO A 176 -4.97 17.20 14.94
C PRO A 176 -5.95 17.94 14.03
N ASP A 177 -5.49 18.31 12.83
CA ASP A 177 -6.30 18.96 11.79
C ASP A 177 -7.48 18.12 11.30
N ASN A 178 -7.39 16.79 11.40
CA ASN A 178 -8.35 15.83 10.87
C ASN A 178 -9.26 15.24 11.96
N ILE A 179 -9.05 15.58 13.24
CA ILE A 179 -9.80 15.00 14.37
C ILE A 179 -11.30 15.25 14.23
N THR A 180 -11.70 16.50 13.96
CA THR A 180 -13.11 16.87 13.88
C THR A 180 -13.79 16.21 12.69
N GLU A 181 -13.16 16.24 11.52
CA GLU A 181 -13.66 15.56 10.32
C GLU A 181 -13.83 14.05 10.57
N LEU A 182 -12.84 13.42 11.18
CA LEU A 182 -12.88 12.00 11.51
C LEU A 182 -14.00 11.66 12.51
N LYS A 183 -14.17 12.45 13.59
CA LYS A 183 -15.26 12.26 14.56
C LYS A 183 -16.63 12.31 13.86
N LEU A 184 -16.81 13.26 12.94
CA LEU A 184 -18.07 13.45 12.21
C LEU A 184 -18.35 12.32 11.20
N ILE A 185 -17.32 11.82 10.50
CA ILE A 185 -17.45 10.66 9.59
C ILE A 185 -17.85 9.41 10.38
N ILE A 186 -17.20 9.15 11.52
CA ILE A 186 -17.51 7.97 12.34
C ILE A 186 -18.93 8.08 12.91
N LEU A 187 -19.36 9.28 13.32
CA LEU A 187 -20.67 9.53 13.92
C LEU A 187 -21.83 9.13 12.99
N LYS A 188 -21.67 9.27 11.66
CA LYS A 188 -22.65 8.79 10.68
C LYS A 188 -22.93 7.29 10.81
N HIS A 189 -21.96 6.50 11.25
CA HIS A 189 -22.07 5.04 11.32
C HIS A 189 -22.22 4.50 12.75
N LEU A 190 -21.54 5.12 13.72
CA LEU A 190 -21.48 4.65 15.10
C LEU A 190 -21.75 5.82 16.07
N PRO A 191 -22.71 5.69 17.00
CA PRO A 191 -22.95 6.72 17.99
C PRO A 191 -21.83 6.76 19.04
N VAL A 192 -21.65 7.94 19.64
CA VAL A 192 -20.77 8.14 20.80
C VAL A 192 -21.36 7.42 22.01
N LEU A 193 -20.56 6.56 22.63
CA LEU A 193 -20.94 5.84 23.83
C LEU A 193 -20.81 6.77 25.06
N VAL A 194 -21.95 7.10 25.66
CA VAL A 194 -22.02 7.85 26.93
C VAL A 194 -22.13 6.85 28.08
N PHE A 195 -21.19 6.86 29.03
CA PHE A 195 -21.16 5.89 30.13
C PHE A 195 -22.27 6.10 31.16
N ASN A 196 -22.64 7.37 31.43
CA ASN A 196 -23.70 7.73 32.36
C ASN A 196 -24.71 8.64 31.65
N PRO A 197 -25.84 8.12 31.16
CA PRO A 197 -26.85 8.93 30.46
C PRO A 197 -27.58 9.91 31.40
N ASN A 198 -27.55 9.66 32.71
CA ASN A 198 -28.27 10.45 33.72
C ASN A 198 -27.52 11.71 34.19
N LYS A 199 -26.24 11.87 33.80
CA LYS A 199 -25.42 13.04 34.15
C LYS A 199 -25.20 13.86 32.88
N GLU A 200 -25.32 15.18 32.98
CA GLU A 200 -24.89 16.07 31.89
C GLU A 200 -23.39 15.88 31.60
N PHE A 201 -23.02 15.94 30.32
CA PHE A 201 -21.64 15.72 29.90
C PHE A 201 -20.73 16.86 30.38
N GLU A 202 -19.73 16.50 31.19
CA GLU A 202 -18.62 17.40 31.53
C GLU A 202 -17.36 16.97 30.76
N ALA A 203 -16.52 17.93 30.36
CA ALA A 203 -15.28 17.62 29.63
C ALA A 203 -14.36 16.65 30.40
N GLN A 204 -14.39 16.71 31.74
CA GLN A 204 -13.61 15.83 32.61
C GLN A 204 -14.04 14.37 32.52
N ASP A 205 -15.30 14.07 32.18
CA ASP A 205 -15.81 12.70 32.08
C ASP A 205 -15.13 11.90 30.95
N SER A 206 -14.60 12.60 29.95
CA SER A 206 -13.85 11.98 28.85
C SER A 206 -12.39 11.66 29.20
N ALA A 207 -11.87 12.23 30.30
CA ALA A 207 -10.48 12.12 30.68
C ALA A 207 -10.14 10.71 31.20
N ILE A 208 -9.04 10.15 30.69
CA ILE A 208 -8.50 8.88 31.16
C ILE A 208 -7.04 9.07 31.50
N SER A 209 -6.72 8.76 32.75
CA SER A 209 -5.33 8.74 33.22
C SER A 209 -4.92 7.34 33.60
N SER A 210 -3.66 6.99 33.32
CA SER A 210 -3.10 5.69 33.70
C SER A 210 -1.64 5.86 34.09
N VAL A 211 -1.30 5.46 35.31
CA VAL A 211 0.09 5.43 35.81
C VAL A 211 0.63 4.03 35.59
N TYR A 212 1.66 3.90 34.75
CA TYR A 212 2.36 2.65 34.51
C TYR A 212 3.48 2.46 35.52
N TYR A 213 3.62 1.20 35.93
CA TYR A 213 4.63 0.76 36.86
C TYR A 213 5.72 0.00 36.11
N ASP A 214 6.96 0.15 36.55
CA ASP A 214 8.12 -0.62 36.13
C ASP A 214 9.20 -0.56 37.22
N ASN A 215 10.32 -1.23 37.04
CA ASN A 215 11.49 -1.12 37.91
C ASN A 215 12.61 -0.28 37.26
N ASP A 216 13.68 -0.02 38.02
CA ASP A 216 14.86 0.70 37.52
C ASP A 216 15.58 -0.02 36.36
N ASP A 217 15.40 -1.34 36.24
CA ASP A 217 15.94 -2.16 35.15
C ASP A 217 15.04 -2.18 33.89
N PHE A 218 13.86 -1.54 33.94
CA PHE A 218 12.88 -1.48 32.85
C PHE A 218 12.44 -2.87 32.33
N GLU A 219 12.25 -3.83 33.24
CA GLU A 219 11.86 -5.21 32.91
C GLU A 219 10.53 -5.28 32.16
N LEU A 220 9.51 -4.55 32.62
CA LEU A 220 8.20 -4.57 31.98
C LEU A 220 8.26 -3.86 30.63
N TYR A 221 8.99 -2.75 30.51
CA TYR A 221 9.24 -2.09 29.25
C TYR A 221 9.89 -3.02 28.22
N MET A 222 10.99 -3.68 28.59
CA MET A 222 11.73 -4.56 27.67
C MET A 222 10.90 -5.78 27.27
N GLY A 223 10.26 -6.44 28.22
CA GLY A 223 9.37 -7.58 27.93
C GLY A 223 8.22 -7.19 26.98
N ARG A 224 7.63 -5.99 27.16
CA ARG A 224 6.56 -5.49 26.29
C ARG A 224 7.05 -5.01 24.91
N LEU A 225 8.30 -4.54 24.81
CA LEU A 225 8.92 -4.11 23.56
C LEU A 225 9.30 -5.31 22.70
N GLU A 226 9.99 -6.28 23.29
CA GLU A 226 10.40 -7.54 22.65
C GLU A 226 9.23 -8.50 22.44
N LYS A 227 8.13 -8.30 23.19
CA LYS A 227 6.93 -9.14 23.17
C LYS A 227 7.21 -10.57 23.62
N THR A 228 7.97 -10.72 24.70
CA THR A 228 8.21 -12.05 25.27
C THR A 228 6.90 -12.68 25.74
N GLU A 229 6.82 -14.01 25.65
CA GLU A 229 5.68 -14.77 26.18
C GLU A 229 5.49 -14.47 27.67
N GLY A 230 4.26 -14.17 28.08
CA GLY A 230 3.93 -13.79 29.45
C GLY A 230 4.30 -12.35 29.82
N ALA A 231 4.76 -11.50 28.89
CA ALA A 231 5.16 -10.13 29.22
C ALA A 231 4.01 -9.30 29.80
N GLU A 232 4.20 -8.83 31.03
CA GLU A 232 3.19 -8.08 31.77
C GLU A 232 3.31 -6.56 31.55
N ALA A 233 2.20 -5.84 31.71
CA ALA A 233 2.17 -4.40 31.88
C ALA A 233 1.14 -4.05 32.95
N ILE A 234 1.62 -3.47 34.05
CA ILE A 234 0.81 -3.11 35.21
C ILE A 234 0.57 -1.60 35.21
N ARG A 235 -0.68 -1.20 35.43
CA ARG A 235 -1.05 0.22 35.48
C ARG A 235 -2.25 0.50 36.37
N MET A 236 -2.22 1.66 37.02
CA MET A 236 -3.32 2.16 37.85
C MET A 236 -4.09 3.21 37.07
N ARG A 237 -5.37 2.97 36.82
CA ARG A 237 -6.21 3.78 35.94
C ARG A 237 -7.40 4.35 36.68
N TRP A 238 -7.71 5.62 36.41
CA TRP A 238 -8.99 6.22 36.77
C TRP A 238 -9.63 6.89 35.54
N TYR A 239 -10.93 7.10 35.62
CA TYR A 239 -11.77 7.72 34.59
C TYR A 239 -12.41 8.95 35.22
N GLY A 240 -12.44 10.08 34.52
CA GLY A 240 -13.02 11.30 35.05
C GLY A 240 -11.99 12.23 35.72
N GLY A 241 -12.52 13.17 36.51
CA GLY A 241 -11.75 14.14 37.27
C GLY A 241 -11.04 13.57 38.50
N MET A 242 -10.49 14.48 39.32
CA MET A 242 -9.75 14.16 40.54
C MET A 242 -10.65 13.81 41.74
N ASP A 243 -11.95 14.04 41.60
CA ASP A 243 -13.03 13.64 42.51
C ASP A 243 -13.31 12.11 42.47
N THR A 244 -12.71 11.40 41.51
CA THR A 244 -12.91 9.97 41.33
C THR A 244 -12.23 9.14 42.42
N ASN A 245 -13.03 8.47 43.25
CA ASN A 245 -12.53 7.62 44.35
C ASN A 245 -12.16 6.19 43.94
N THR A 246 -12.63 5.70 42.80
CA THR A 246 -12.44 4.31 42.35
C THR A 246 -11.29 4.23 41.34
N ILE A 247 -10.24 3.52 41.71
CA ILE A 247 -9.08 3.26 40.86
C ILE A 247 -9.13 1.82 40.37
N PHE A 248 -8.84 1.59 39.10
CA PHE A 248 -8.72 0.27 38.51
C PHE A 248 -7.25 -0.12 38.43
N VAL A 249 -6.87 -1.16 39.16
CA VAL A 249 -5.57 -1.82 39.00
C VAL A 249 -5.70 -2.77 37.82
N GLU A 250 -4.99 -2.48 36.73
CA GLU A 250 -5.06 -3.24 35.50
C GLU A 250 -3.72 -3.95 35.20
N ARG A 251 -3.79 -5.23 34.85
CA ARG A 251 -2.66 -6.00 34.32
C ARG A 251 -2.97 -6.48 32.91
N LYS A 252 -2.00 -6.31 32.01
CA LYS A 252 -2.04 -6.85 30.66
C LYS A 252 -0.93 -7.88 30.47
N THR A 253 -1.30 -9.11 30.16
CA THR A 253 -0.35 -10.18 29.88
C THR A 253 -0.32 -10.44 28.38
N HIS A 254 0.88 -10.45 27.80
CA HIS A 254 1.06 -10.81 26.39
C HIS A 254 1.17 -12.32 26.25
N HIS A 255 0.45 -12.87 25.28
CA HIS A 255 0.63 -14.23 24.78
C HIS A 255 0.92 -14.14 23.29
N GLU A 256 1.90 -14.92 22.84
CA GLU A 256 2.32 -15.04 21.46
C GLU A 256 1.34 -15.91 20.65
N ASP A 257 1.23 -15.63 19.35
CA ASP A 257 0.20 -16.28 18.52
C ASP A 257 0.39 -17.81 18.41
N TRP A 258 1.60 -18.33 18.64
CA TRP A 258 1.91 -19.76 18.60
C TRP A 258 1.40 -20.55 19.81
N THR A 259 1.13 -19.91 20.95
CA THR A 259 0.56 -20.60 22.12
C THR A 259 -0.93 -20.91 21.93
N GLY A 260 -1.59 -20.20 21.00
CA GLY A 260 -3.04 -20.25 20.81
C GLY A 260 -3.82 -19.45 21.86
N GLU A 261 -3.14 -18.92 22.88
CA GLU A 261 -3.74 -18.07 23.91
C GLU A 261 -3.79 -16.61 23.46
N LYS A 262 -4.87 -15.90 23.81
CA LYS A 262 -5.01 -14.48 23.48
C LYS A 262 -4.46 -13.63 24.62
N SER A 263 -3.76 -12.55 24.28
CA SER A 263 -3.32 -11.56 25.27
C SER A 263 -4.48 -11.11 26.17
N VAL A 264 -4.34 -11.32 27.48
CA VAL A 264 -5.40 -11.09 28.47
C VAL A 264 -5.26 -9.70 29.09
N LYS A 265 -6.40 -9.03 29.31
CA LYS A 265 -6.49 -7.83 30.14
C LYS A 265 -7.40 -8.12 31.32
N ALA A 266 -6.84 -8.09 32.53
CA ALA A 266 -7.57 -8.29 33.77
C ALA A 266 -7.49 -7.02 34.64
N ARG A 267 -8.51 -6.79 35.47
CA ARG A 267 -8.55 -5.62 36.37
C ARG A 267 -9.44 -5.85 37.58
N PHE A 268 -9.14 -5.17 38.69
CA PHE A 268 -10.01 -5.08 39.85
C PHE A 268 -10.11 -3.62 40.34
N PRO A 269 -11.26 -3.19 40.89
CA PRO A 269 -11.43 -1.87 41.46
C PRO A 269 -10.91 -1.82 42.91
N ILE A 270 -10.28 -0.70 43.29
CA ILE A 270 -9.86 -0.37 44.65
C ILE A 270 -10.15 1.11 44.94
N LYS A 271 -10.48 1.45 46.18
CA LYS A 271 -10.64 2.86 46.57
C LYS A 271 -9.28 3.52 46.72
N GLU A 272 -9.13 4.76 46.24
CA GLU A 272 -7.85 5.48 46.24
C GLU A 272 -7.15 5.46 47.60
N LYS A 273 -7.90 5.68 48.70
CA LYS A 273 -7.35 5.68 50.07
C LYS A 273 -6.62 4.39 50.48
N TYR A 274 -6.94 3.24 49.88
CA TYR A 274 -6.33 1.95 50.20
C TYR A 274 -5.20 1.56 49.23
N LEU A 275 -5.05 2.27 48.11
CA LEU A 275 -4.13 1.89 47.04
C LEU A 275 -2.66 1.90 47.49
N ASN A 276 -2.22 2.93 48.19
CA ASN A 276 -0.84 3.00 48.69
C ASN A 276 -0.55 1.87 49.70
N SER A 277 -1.48 1.60 50.62
CA SER A 277 -1.33 0.52 51.61
C SER A 277 -1.32 -0.85 50.94
N PHE A 278 -2.13 -1.05 49.89
CA PHE A 278 -2.15 -2.26 49.09
C PHE A 278 -0.80 -2.48 48.37
N LEU A 279 -0.26 -1.46 47.71
CA LEU A 279 1.03 -1.57 46.99
C LEU A 279 2.21 -1.82 47.94
N LYS A 280 2.11 -1.39 49.20
CA LYS A 280 3.11 -1.66 50.26
C LYS A 280 2.93 -3.02 50.95
N GLY A 281 1.87 -3.77 50.63
CA GLY A 281 1.55 -5.05 51.28
C GLY A 281 0.92 -4.93 52.68
N GLN A 282 0.55 -3.72 53.11
CA GLN A 282 -0.08 -3.48 54.42
C GLN A 282 -1.59 -3.76 54.39
N TYR A 283 -2.21 -3.65 53.22
CA TYR A 283 -3.62 -3.97 52.99
C TYR A 283 -3.71 -5.30 52.24
N THR A 284 -4.34 -6.30 52.85
CA THR A 284 -4.38 -7.66 52.31
C THR A 284 -5.47 -7.82 51.25
N THR A 285 -5.34 -8.84 50.40
CA THR A 285 -6.35 -9.13 49.36
C THR A 285 -7.67 -9.58 49.97
N GLU A 286 -7.63 -10.29 51.10
CA GLU A 286 -8.82 -10.71 51.84
C GLU A 286 -9.63 -9.50 52.33
N GLU A 287 -8.95 -8.49 52.91
CA GLU A 287 -9.59 -7.24 53.36
C GLU A 287 -10.16 -6.42 52.19
N LEU A 288 -9.55 -6.50 51.00
CA LEU A 288 -10.03 -5.81 49.80
C LEU A 288 -11.37 -6.36 49.34
N PHE A 289 -11.53 -7.69 49.34
CA PHE A 289 -12.73 -8.36 48.84
C PHE A 289 -13.74 -8.76 49.93
N ALA A 290 -13.43 -8.60 51.22
CA ALA A 290 -14.35 -8.87 52.33
C ALA A 290 -15.74 -8.23 52.12
N LYS A 291 -15.78 -6.92 51.82
CA LYS A 291 -17.05 -6.21 51.55
C LYS A 291 -17.76 -6.69 50.29
N ALA A 292 -17.03 -7.16 49.29
CA ALA A 292 -17.63 -7.68 48.06
C ALA A 292 -18.23 -9.07 48.27
N LYS A 293 -17.59 -9.91 49.11
CA LYS A 293 -18.12 -11.20 49.56
C LYS A 293 -19.38 -11.01 50.41
N ASP A 294 -19.38 -10.03 51.33
CA ASP A 294 -20.53 -9.75 52.20
C ASP A 294 -21.76 -9.20 51.46
N GLN A 295 -21.55 -8.44 50.38
CA GLN A 295 -22.64 -7.76 49.64
C GLN A 295 -23.35 -8.65 48.61
N GLY A 296 -22.81 -9.82 48.24
CA GLY A 296 -23.46 -10.80 47.35
C GLY A 296 -23.76 -10.34 45.91
N ASN A 297 -23.32 -9.15 45.49
CA ASN A 297 -23.65 -8.56 44.18
C ASN A 297 -22.87 -9.16 43.00
N LYS A 298 -21.89 -10.04 43.25
CA LYS A 298 -21.02 -10.66 42.23
C LYS A 298 -20.94 -12.17 42.45
N SER A 299 -20.71 -12.92 41.37
CA SER A 299 -20.56 -14.38 41.49
C SER A 299 -19.28 -14.75 42.25
N GLU A 300 -19.32 -15.84 43.02
CA GLU A 300 -18.16 -16.32 43.80
C GLU A 300 -16.93 -16.53 42.93
N LYS A 301 -17.12 -17.08 41.72
CA LYS A 301 -16.04 -17.31 40.74
C LYS A 301 -15.38 -16.00 40.28
N GLU A 302 -16.15 -14.96 40.00
CA GLU A 302 -15.58 -13.66 39.61
C GLU A 302 -14.79 -13.02 40.77
N ILE A 303 -15.23 -13.24 42.01
CA ILE A 303 -14.51 -12.74 43.19
C ILE A 303 -13.17 -13.47 43.33
N GLU A 304 -13.16 -14.80 43.19
CA GLU A 304 -11.94 -15.62 43.24
C GLU A 304 -10.94 -15.21 42.14
N GLU A 305 -11.39 -15.00 40.91
CA GLU A 305 -10.54 -14.53 39.80
C GLU A 305 -9.96 -13.12 40.08
N MET A 306 -10.75 -12.21 40.66
CA MET A 306 -10.25 -10.88 41.06
C MET A 306 -9.28 -10.95 42.23
N GLU A 307 -9.50 -11.85 43.18
CA GLU A 307 -8.64 -12.05 44.35
C GLU A 307 -7.28 -12.63 43.95
N GLN A 308 -7.27 -13.65 43.08
CA GLN A 308 -6.05 -14.20 42.51
C GLN A 308 -5.25 -13.12 41.75
N LEU A 309 -5.93 -12.33 40.92
CA LEU A 309 -5.29 -11.23 40.20
C LEU A 309 -4.67 -10.20 41.16
N ALA A 310 -5.37 -9.85 42.24
CA ALA A 310 -4.86 -8.90 43.22
C ALA A 310 -3.62 -9.45 43.93
N GLN A 311 -3.60 -10.74 44.29
CA GLN A 311 -2.44 -11.40 44.89
C GLN A 311 -1.23 -11.40 43.95
N GLU A 312 -1.44 -11.77 42.68
CA GLU A 312 -0.37 -11.82 41.68
C GLU A 312 0.23 -10.44 41.39
N VAL A 313 -0.62 -9.40 41.28
CA VAL A 313 -0.15 -8.02 41.08
C VAL A 313 0.61 -7.51 42.31
N GLN A 314 0.08 -7.72 43.51
CA GLN A 314 0.75 -7.30 44.75
C GLN A 314 2.10 -8.01 44.92
N TYR A 315 2.16 -9.31 44.66
CA TYR A 315 3.39 -10.09 44.68
C TYR A 315 4.42 -9.55 43.68
N SER A 316 4.00 -9.28 42.44
CA SER A 316 4.89 -8.79 41.38
C SER A 316 5.46 -7.41 41.71
N VAL A 317 4.62 -6.49 42.20
CA VAL A 317 5.03 -5.15 42.64
C VAL A 317 6.06 -5.23 43.76
N LEU A 318 5.85 -6.07 44.78
CA LEU A 318 6.77 -6.19 45.92
C LEU A 318 8.07 -6.92 45.55
N LYS A 319 7.98 -8.01 44.77
CA LYS A 319 9.13 -8.84 44.40
C LYS A 319 10.09 -8.12 43.45
N HIS A 320 9.54 -7.54 42.38
CA HIS A 320 10.32 -6.85 41.36
C HIS A 320 10.55 -5.37 41.67
N LYS A 321 10.00 -4.89 42.81
CA LYS A 321 10.09 -3.51 43.29
C LYS A 321 9.58 -2.49 42.27
N TYR A 322 8.44 -2.78 41.67
CA TYR A 322 7.83 -1.87 40.71
C TYR A 322 7.35 -0.59 41.39
N HIS A 323 7.64 0.55 40.77
CA HIS A 323 7.21 1.87 41.20
C HIS A 323 6.60 2.65 40.03
N PRO A 324 5.91 3.78 40.27
CA PRO A 324 5.44 4.65 39.20
C PRO A 324 6.59 5.09 38.28
N VAL A 325 6.39 5.01 36.97
CA VAL A 325 7.39 5.44 35.98
C VAL A 325 6.83 6.48 35.02
N VAL A 326 5.71 6.17 34.36
CA VAL A 326 5.11 7.08 33.38
C VAL A 326 3.59 7.14 33.51
N ARG A 327 3.04 8.35 33.57
CA ARG A 327 1.61 8.62 33.44
C ARG A 327 1.27 8.86 31.97
N THR A 328 0.19 8.25 31.52
CA THR A 328 -0.44 8.56 30.23
C THR A 328 -1.79 9.22 30.51
N PHE A 329 -1.98 10.43 30.01
CA PHE A 329 -3.22 11.18 30.03
C PHE A 329 -3.75 11.34 28.60
N TYR A 330 -5.05 11.19 28.39
CA TYR A 330 -5.72 11.49 27.13
C TYR A 330 -7.23 11.59 27.35
N ASN A 331 -7.92 12.30 26.46
CA ASN A 331 -9.38 12.28 26.41
C ASN A 331 -9.84 11.21 25.40
N ARG A 332 -10.86 10.42 25.75
CA ARG A 332 -11.35 9.34 24.91
C ARG A 332 -12.79 9.58 24.48
N THR A 333 -13.01 9.57 23.17
CA THR A 333 -14.34 9.40 22.58
C THR A 333 -14.46 7.95 22.08
N ALA A 334 -15.42 7.20 22.61
CA ALA A 334 -15.71 5.84 22.17
C ALA A 334 -16.96 5.83 21.27
N PHE A 335 -16.90 5.09 20.17
CA PHE A 335 -17.99 4.94 19.21
C PHE A 335 -18.36 3.47 19.10
N GLN A 336 -19.60 3.14 19.41
CA GLN A 336 -20.09 1.78 19.41
C GLN A 336 -21.62 1.78 19.32
N LEU A 337 -22.17 0.91 18.47
CA LEU A 337 -23.60 0.61 18.47
C LEU A 337 -23.94 -0.30 19.67
N PRO A 338 -24.93 0.05 20.51
CA PRO A 338 -25.41 -0.84 21.57
C PRO A 338 -25.83 -2.21 20.99
N GLY A 339 -25.39 -3.30 21.60
CA GLY A 339 -25.68 -4.67 21.15
C GLY A 339 -24.85 -5.19 19.96
N ASP A 340 -24.12 -4.33 19.23
CA ASP A 340 -23.28 -4.73 18.10
C ASP A 340 -21.79 -4.66 18.47
N ALA A 341 -21.09 -5.79 18.34
CA ALA A 341 -19.66 -5.88 18.61
C ALA A 341 -18.80 -5.90 17.34
N ARG A 342 -19.39 -5.89 16.13
CA ARG A 342 -18.68 -6.03 14.84
C ARG A 342 -17.61 -4.96 14.66
N VAL A 343 -17.94 -3.71 15.00
CA VAL A 343 -17.04 -2.57 14.92
C VAL A 343 -17.14 -1.75 16.21
N ARG A 344 -16.00 -1.52 16.85
CA ARG A 344 -15.88 -0.56 17.97
C ARG A 344 -14.69 0.34 17.71
N ILE A 345 -14.90 1.64 17.77
CA ILE A 345 -13.85 2.62 17.52
C ILE A 345 -13.63 3.43 18.79
N SER A 346 -12.37 3.76 19.10
CA SER A 346 -12.07 4.78 20.09
C SER A 346 -11.02 5.74 19.55
N LEU A 347 -11.24 7.04 19.76
CA LEU A 347 -10.31 8.09 19.42
C LEU A 347 -9.78 8.72 20.70
N ASP A 348 -8.46 8.65 20.88
CA ASP A 348 -7.74 9.25 22.00
C ASP A 348 -7.09 10.56 21.55
N THR A 349 -7.53 11.68 22.13
CA THR A 349 -7.03 13.05 21.85
C THR A 349 -6.25 13.60 23.03
N GLU A 350 -5.52 14.70 22.82
CA GLU A 350 -4.69 15.36 23.85
C GLU A 350 -3.70 14.43 24.58
N LEU A 351 -3.18 13.41 23.87
CA LEU A 351 -2.30 12.41 24.46
C LEU A 351 -1.04 13.07 25.04
N SER A 352 -0.89 12.95 26.36
CA SER A 352 0.23 13.49 27.11
C SER A 352 0.90 12.38 27.92
N LEU A 353 2.22 12.30 27.83
CA LEU A 353 3.05 11.33 28.53
C LEU A 353 3.85 12.12 29.56
N ILE A 354 3.79 11.71 30.82
CA ILE A 354 4.32 12.50 31.93
C ILE A 354 5.16 11.60 32.82
N ARG A 355 6.34 12.06 33.22
CA ARG A 355 7.22 11.35 34.17
C ARG A 355 6.58 11.28 35.55
N GLU A 356 6.63 10.08 36.11
CA GLU A 356 6.23 9.77 37.50
C GLU A 356 7.41 9.20 38.30
N ASP A 357 8.48 8.77 37.62
CA ASP A 357 9.67 8.21 38.27
C ASP A 357 10.43 9.25 39.10
N ASN A 358 11.21 8.77 40.07
CA ASN A 358 12.10 9.60 40.89
C ASN A 358 13.59 9.36 40.56
N GLY A 359 13.87 8.73 39.42
CA GLY A 359 15.18 8.12 39.14
C GLY A 359 16.27 9.08 38.70
N ASP A 360 15.98 10.38 38.60
CA ASP A 360 16.91 11.48 38.35
C ASP A 360 17.18 12.34 39.60
N GLY A 361 16.68 11.90 40.76
CA GLY A 361 16.82 12.61 42.05
C GLY A 361 15.74 13.66 42.30
N VAL A 362 14.82 13.90 41.36
CA VAL A 362 13.65 14.78 41.56
C VAL A 362 12.50 13.96 42.14
N GLN A 363 12.00 14.37 43.30
CA GLN A 363 10.86 13.71 43.94
C GLN A 363 9.55 14.19 43.29
N ARG A 364 8.96 13.35 42.42
CA ARG A 364 7.70 13.62 41.71
C ARG A 364 6.51 13.04 42.45
N CYS A 365 6.37 11.70 42.43
CA CYS A 365 5.31 11.01 43.17
C CYS A 365 5.70 10.78 44.64
N GLY A 366 6.99 10.81 44.97
CA GLY A 366 7.51 10.42 46.28
C GLY A 366 7.04 9.01 46.64
N ASP A 367 6.46 8.85 47.83
CA ASP A 367 5.92 7.59 48.34
C ASP A 367 4.46 7.32 47.91
N ASN A 368 3.88 8.19 47.10
CA ASN A 368 2.52 8.06 46.60
C ASN A 368 2.48 7.34 45.25
N TRP A 369 1.36 6.68 44.95
CA TRP A 369 1.17 5.96 43.69
C TRP A 369 1.10 6.86 42.43
N ARG A 370 0.95 8.18 42.62
CA ARG A 370 0.90 9.22 41.57
C ARG A 370 1.40 10.58 42.10
N ARG A 371 1.92 11.44 41.22
CA ARG A 371 2.16 12.86 41.54
C ARG A 371 0.85 13.64 41.76
N MET A 372 0.90 14.62 42.68
CA MET A 372 -0.27 15.39 43.17
C MET A 372 -0.28 16.86 42.71
N ASP A 373 0.75 17.32 42.02
CA ASP A 373 0.89 18.66 41.46
C ASP A 373 0.12 18.86 40.14
N ILE A 374 -0.39 17.77 39.57
CA ILE A 374 -1.23 17.76 38.37
C ILE A 374 -2.46 16.87 38.55
N GLY A 375 -3.57 17.29 37.96
CA GLY A 375 -4.81 16.51 37.91
C GLY A 375 -5.11 16.03 36.50
N VAL A 376 -6.19 16.59 35.93
CA VAL A 376 -6.67 16.36 34.56
C VAL A 376 -6.67 17.66 33.73
N ASP A 377 -5.91 18.65 34.19
CA ASP A 377 -5.82 20.01 33.67
C ASP A 377 -4.84 20.12 32.48
N TYR A 378 -5.20 19.48 31.36
CA TYR A 378 -4.48 19.62 30.10
C TYR A 378 -4.36 21.11 29.69
N PRO A 379 -3.20 21.59 29.20
CA PRO A 379 -2.00 20.86 28.77
C PRO A 379 -0.87 20.81 29.81
N PHE A 380 -1.18 20.89 31.11
CA PHE A 380 -0.23 20.79 32.23
C PHE A 380 0.94 21.79 32.11
N LYS A 381 0.63 23.09 32.05
CA LYS A 381 1.64 24.15 31.85
C LYS A 381 2.57 24.36 33.05
N GLN A 382 2.17 23.88 34.22
CA GLN A 382 2.95 23.94 35.46
C GLN A 382 4.14 22.97 35.47
N LEU A 383 4.14 21.98 34.56
CA LEU A 383 5.20 20.98 34.48
C LEU A 383 6.41 21.49 33.69
N PRO A 384 7.64 21.12 34.06
CA PRO A 384 8.81 21.37 33.24
C PRO A 384 8.74 20.55 31.95
N ASP A 385 9.25 21.09 30.84
CA ASP A 385 9.21 20.42 29.53
C ASP A 385 10.01 19.11 29.48
N SER A 386 10.95 18.89 30.40
CA SER A 386 11.66 17.61 30.56
C SER A 386 10.78 16.48 31.11
N ASP A 387 9.69 16.82 31.79
CA ASP A 387 8.81 15.85 32.45
C ASP A 387 7.61 15.46 31.58
N ILE A 388 7.34 16.19 30.50
CA ILE A 388 6.13 16.02 29.70
C ILE A 388 6.44 15.94 28.21
N CYS A 389 5.97 14.86 27.59
CA CYS A 389 5.92 14.71 26.16
C CYS A 389 4.46 14.86 25.71
N ARG A 390 4.18 15.97 25.02
CA ARG A 390 2.88 16.24 24.40
C ARG A 390 2.87 15.59 23.03
N PHE A 391 2.13 14.50 22.89
CA PHE A 391 2.15 13.71 21.67
C PHE A 391 1.46 14.49 20.54
N PRO A 392 2.09 14.64 19.36
CA PRO A 392 1.63 15.53 18.30
C PRO A 392 0.37 15.06 17.56
N TYR A 393 -0.01 13.80 17.73
CA TYR A 393 -1.13 13.18 17.00
C TYR A 393 -2.21 12.66 17.96
N ALA A 394 -3.42 12.46 17.46
CA ALA A 394 -4.41 11.64 18.13
C ALA A 394 -4.22 10.16 17.77
N VAL A 395 -4.72 9.25 18.61
CA VAL A 395 -4.61 7.79 18.39
C VAL A 395 -6.00 7.21 18.19
N LEU A 396 -6.27 6.74 16.98
CA LEU A 396 -7.49 6.00 16.62
C LEU A 396 -7.23 4.50 16.83
N GLU A 397 -8.12 3.82 17.55
CA GLU A 397 -8.11 2.38 17.75
C GLU A 397 -9.39 1.79 17.17
N VAL A 398 -9.26 0.91 16.18
CA VAL A 398 -10.38 0.21 15.53
C VAL A 398 -10.36 -1.25 15.94
N LYS A 399 -11.43 -1.71 16.59
CA LYS A 399 -11.63 -3.10 17.00
C LYS A 399 -12.69 -3.72 16.13
N LEU A 400 -12.29 -4.74 15.39
CA LEU A 400 -13.16 -5.52 14.51
C LEU A 400 -13.39 -6.89 15.13
N GLN A 401 -14.65 -7.29 15.16
CA GLN A 401 -15.09 -8.63 15.54
C GLN A 401 -15.89 -9.20 14.38
N THR A 402 -15.20 -9.76 13.38
CA THR A 402 -15.85 -10.34 12.20
C THR A 402 -16.08 -11.84 12.41
N GLN A 403 -17.23 -12.32 11.94
CA GLN A 403 -17.51 -13.75 11.82
C GLN A 403 -16.60 -14.34 10.73
N PHE A 404 -16.26 -15.63 10.86
CA PHE A 404 -15.38 -16.28 9.90
C PHE A 404 -16.01 -16.25 8.49
N GLY A 405 -15.32 -15.67 7.51
CA GLY A 405 -15.80 -15.50 6.13
C GLY A 405 -16.57 -14.20 5.84
N GLN A 406 -16.82 -13.34 6.84
CA GLN A 406 -17.38 -12.00 6.61
C GLN A 406 -16.30 -10.93 6.57
N GLU A 407 -16.39 -10.04 5.57
CA GLU A 407 -15.54 -8.86 5.46
C GLU A 407 -16.00 -7.74 6.41
N PRO A 408 -15.08 -6.87 6.88
CA PRO A 408 -15.45 -5.70 7.65
C PRO A 408 -16.27 -4.72 6.79
N PRO A 409 -17.09 -3.84 7.40
CA PRO A 409 -17.89 -2.87 6.66
C PRO A 409 -17.03 -2.00 5.72
N GLN A 410 -17.53 -1.75 4.51
CA GLN A 410 -16.81 -1.03 3.45
C GLN A 410 -16.29 0.35 3.91
N TRP A 411 -17.09 1.11 4.66
CA TRP A 411 -16.70 2.43 5.16
C TRP A 411 -15.47 2.38 6.10
N ILE A 412 -15.23 1.26 6.78
CA ILE A 412 -14.02 1.05 7.58
C ILE A 412 -12.81 0.85 6.68
N LEU A 413 -12.95 0.06 5.60
CA LEU A 413 -11.88 -0.16 4.64
C LEU A 413 -11.50 1.15 3.95
N GLU A 414 -12.49 1.97 3.60
CA GLU A 414 -12.28 3.30 3.03
C GLU A 414 -11.63 4.24 4.04
N LEU A 415 -12.11 4.26 5.30
CA LEU A 415 -11.54 5.08 6.35
C LEU A 415 -10.06 4.73 6.59
N VAL A 416 -9.73 3.45 6.67
CA VAL A 416 -8.36 2.96 6.91
C VAL A 416 -7.42 3.30 5.75
N ASN A 417 -7.93 3.32 4.52
CA ASN A 417 -7.18 3.68 3.32
C ASN A 417 -7.20 5.19 3.00
N SER A 418 -7.91 6.00 3.80
CA SER A 418 -8.06 7.44 3.58
C SER A 418 -6.80 8.23 3.95
N HIS A 419 -6.81 9.51 3.58
CA HIS A 419 -5.77 10.48 3.94
C HIS A 419 -5.82 10.92 5.42
N LEU A 420 -6.89 10.56 6.15
CA LEU A 420 -7.15 11.02 7.52
C LEU A 420 -6.30 10.29 8.57
N VAL A 421 -5.85 9.07 8.26
CA VAL A 421 -5.20 8.14 9.20
C VAL A 421 -3.86 7.63 8.67
N GLU A 422 -2.94 7.34 9.59
CA GLU A 422 -1.66 6.68 9.34
C GLU A 422 -1.56 5.42 10.18
N SER A 423 -1.30 4.27 9.56
CA SER A 423 -1.27 2.98 10.28
C SER A 423 0.00 2.84 11.10
N VAL A 424 -0.15 2.64 12.42
CA VAL A 424 0.98 2.37 13.32
C VAL A 424 0.68 1.11 14.13
N PRO A 425 1.02 -0.07 13.59
CA PRO A 425 0.64 -1.34 14.19
C PRO A 425 1.31 -1.51 15.56
N LYS A 426 0.57 -2.08 16.51
CA LYS A 426 1.04 -2.40 17.87
C LYS A 426 1.62 -1.21 18.65
N PHE A 427 1.28 0.05 18.29
CA PHE A 427 1.66 1.26 19.04
C PHE A 427 1.29 1.16 20.52
N SER A 428 2.20 1.55 21.41
CA SER A 428 2.00 1.53 22.87
C SER A 428 2.36 2.87 23.51
N LYS A 429 1.39 3.45 24.23
CA LYS A 429 1.57 4.69 24.99
C LYS A 429 2.65 4.56 26.07
N PHE A 430 2.73 3.39 26.71
CA PHE A 430 3.73 3.08 27.73
C PHE A 430 5.14 3.06 27.13
N ILE A 431 5.35 2.26 26.08
CA ILE A 431 6.64 2.12 25.42
C ILE A 431 7.09 3.47 24.85
N HIS A 432 6.19 4.23 24.23
CA HIS A 432 6.54 5.54 23.71
C HIS A 432 6.87 6.53 24.83
N GLY A 433 6.12 6.53 25.94
CA GLY A 433 6.38 7.41 27.07
C GLY A 433 7.73 7.15 27.72
N CYS A 434 8.07 5.88 27.97
CA CYS A 434 9.38 5.49 28.47
C CYS A 434 10.48 5.89 27.47
N ALA A 435 10.37 5.47 26.20
CA ALA A 435 11.40 5.71 25.19
C ALA A 435 11.70 7.19 24.95
N THR A 436 10.70 8.07 25.06
CA THR A 436 10.86 9.51 24.81
C THR A 436 11.32 10.28 26.05
N LEU A 437 10.79 9.95 27.23
CA LEU A 437 11.07 10.71 28.46
C LEU A 437 12.29 10.20 29.24
N LEU A 438 12.68 8.95 29.01
CA LEU A 438 13.75 8.25 29.73
C LEU A 438 14.81 7.72 28.76
N GLU A 439 15.13 8.52 27.74
CA GLU A 439 16.10 8.17 26.69
C GLU A 439 17.47 7.81 27.27
N ASP A 440 17.91 8.49 28.34
CA ASP A 440 19.19 8.24 29.01
C ASP A 440 19.30 6.84 29.64
N LYS A 441 18.17 6.20 29.95
CA LYS A 441 18.11 4.89 30.63
C LYS A 441 17.77 3.74 29.68
N ILE A 442 17.22 4.04 28.51
CA ILE A 442 16.67 3.03 27.60
C ILE A 442 17.60 2.81 26.42
N ASN A 443 18.08 1.58 26.26
CA ASN A 443 19.02 1.22 25.20
C ASN A 443 18.34 0.75 23.90
N VAL A 444 17.08 0.33 23.96
CA VAL A 444 16.35 -0.26 22.82
C VAL A 444 15.10 0.55 22.56
N LEU A 445 14.98 1.12 21.35
CA LEU A 445 13.90 2.03 20.98
C LEU A 445 12.88 1.37 20.04
N PRO A 446 11.59 1.78 20.08
CA PRO A 446 10.56 1.24 19.19
C PRO A 446 10.70 1.72 17.75
N PHE A 447 10.25 0.90 16.79
CA PHE A 447 10.42 1.15 15.35
C PHE A 447 9.74 2.43 14.83
N TRP A 448 8.69 2.94 15.51
CA TRP A 448 7.96 4.13 15.08
C TRP A 448 8.61 5.43 15.56
N LEU A 449 9.59 5.39 16.46
CA LEU A 449 10.21 6.61 16.98
C LEU A 449 10.87 7.45 15.87
N PRO A 450 11.60 6.87 14.89
CA PRO A 450 12.12 7.63 13.75
C PRO A 450 11.03 8.22 12.84
N GLN A 451 9.81 7.66 12.84
CA GLN A 451 8.69 8.17 12.05
C GLN A 451 8.08 9.43 12.65
N MET A 452 8.38 9.77 13.92
CA MET A 452 7.90 10.97 14.59
C MET A 452 8.39 12.28 13.93
N GLU A 453 9.48 12.22 13.15
CA GLU A 453 10.01 13.38 12.40
C GLU A 453 9.29 13.61 11.07
N ILE A 454 8.43 12.67 10.63
CA ILE A 454 7.75 12.72 9.34
C ILE A 454 6.33 13.27 9.54
N ASP A 455 5.97 14.28 8.76
CA ASP A 455 4.59 14.77 8.73
C ASP A 455 3.65 13.72 8.08
N ILE A 456 2.65 13.27 8.84
CA ILE A 456 1.70 12.23 8.44
C ILE A 456 0.59 12.73 7.50
N ARG A 457 0.52 14.04 7.22
CA ARG A 457 -0.53 14.60 6.35
C ARG A 457 -0.37 14.12 4.90
N LYS A 458 -1.45 13.60 4.34
CA LYS A 458 -1.57 13.11 2.97
C LYS A 458 -2.52 14.03 2.16
N PRO A 459 -2.31 14.20 0.85
CA PRO A 459 -3.22 15.00 0.03
C PRO A 459 -4.62 14.38 0.03
N ALA A 460 -5.65 15.23 0.09
CA ALA A 460 -7.04 14.78 0.10
C ALA A 460 -7.37 13.97 -1.16
N THR A 461 -7.71 12.70 -0.97
CA THR A 461 -8.36 11.87 -1.99
C THR A 461 -9.82 12.33 -2.07
N GLY A 462 -10.22 13.00 -3.15
CA GLY A 462 -11.58 13.56 -3.32
C GLY A 462 -12.76 12.56 -3.28
N ALA A 463 -12.51 11.30 -2.93
CA ALA A 463 -13.51 10.24 -2.81
C ALA A 463 -14.05 10.04 -1.37
N PHE A 464 -13.38 10.55 -0.33
CA PHE A 464 -13.76 10.28 1.07
C PHE A 464 -13.63 11.55 1.95
N GLY A 465 -14.74 12.00 2.55
CA GLY A 465 -14.79 13.21 3.39
C GLY A 465 -16.23 13.66 3.70
N VAL A 466 -16.39 14.73 4.49
CA VAL A 466 -17.70 15.34 4.76
C VAL A 466 -18.09 16.22 3.56
N GLN A 467 -19.03 15.74 2.73
CA GLN A 467 -19.60 16.49 1.61
C GLN A 467 -20.96 17.08 1.98
N ARG A 468 -21.28 18.25 1.42
CA ARG A 468 -22.59 18.89 1.57
C ARG A 468 -23.59 18.16 0.66
N PRO A 469 -24.78 17.76 1.16
CA PRO A 469 -25.81 17.22 0.29
C PRO A 469 -26.21 18.29 -0.75
N ASP A 470 -26.17 17.95 -2.04
CA ASP A 470 -26.65 18.85 -3.09
C ASP A 470 -28.12 19.19 -2.83
N ALA A 471 -28.45 20.48 -2.86
CA ALA A 471 -29.82 20.93 -2.72
C ALA A 471 -30.63 20.41 -3.91
N ILE A 472 -31.74 19.71 -3.62
CA ILE A 472 -32.77 19.38 -4.62
C ILE A 472 -33.34 20.72 -5.09
N HIS A 473 -32.83 21.26 -6.20
CA HIS A 473 -33.40 22.45 -6.81
C HIS A 473 -34.75 22.10 -7.39
N SER A 474 -35.80 22.53 -6.69
CA SER A 474 -37.16 22.66 -7.18
C SER A 474 -37.17 23.31 -8.56
N SER A 475 -37.76 22.62 -9.52
CA SER A 475 -38.15 23.13 -10.83
C SER A 475 -38.97 24.42 -10.70
N SER A 476 -38.45 25.54 -11.22
CA SER A 476 -39.29 26.67 -11.62
C SER A 476 -38.83 27.18 -12.99
N THR A 477 -39.75 27.04 -13.93
CA THR A 477 -39.77 27.59 -15.28
C THR A 477 -39.68 29.12 -15.28
N SER A 478 -38.88 29.70 -16.19
CA SER A 478 -39.26 30.97 -16.83
C SER A 478 -38.70 31.08 -18.25
N PHE A 479 -39.52 31.73 -19.06
CA PHE A 479 -39.61 31.72 -20.50
C PHE A 479 -38.70 32.76 -21.17
N ASP A 480 -38.54 32.57 -22.48
CA ASP A 480 -37.63 33.20 -23.43
C ASP A 480 -37.87 34.71 -23.67
N SER A 481 -36.81 35.47 -23.99
CA SER A 481 -36.86 36.70 -24.82
C SER A 481 -35.46 37.24 -25.18
N LEU A 482 -35.16 37.22 -26.48
CA LEU A 482 -34.12 37.97 -27.22
C LEU A 482 -34.82 38.95 -28.20
N PRO A 483 -34.12 39.84 -28.94
CA PRO A 483 -32.88 40.59 -28.65
C PRO A 483 -33.01 42.10 -28.96
N GLY A 484 -32.17 42.96 -28.36
CA GLY A 484 -32.14 44.40 -28.66
C GLY A 484 -30.90 45.11 -28.11
N ASP A 485 -30.03 45.48 -29.05
CA ASP A 485 -28.70 46.09 -29.03
C ASP A 485 -28.36 47.19 -27.99
N GLY A 486 -27.11 47.23 -27.52
CA GLY A 486 -26.55 48.31 -26.69
C GLY A 486 -25.44 47.93 -25.69
N SER A 487 -24.18 47.89 -26.16
CA SER A 487 -22.91 48.01 -25.39
C SER A 487 -22.73 47.22 -24.08
N LYS A 488 -22.10 46.04 -24.14
CA LYS A 488 -21.55 45.35 -22.95
C LYS A 488 -20.08 45.70 -22.75
N LEU A 489 -19.81 46.36 -21.62
CA LEU A 489 -18.52 46.43 -20.95
C LEU A 489 -18.06 44.99 -20.61
N THR A 490 -16.88 44.60 -21.07
CA THR A 490 -16.24 43.33 -20.71
C THR A 490 -15.62 43.44 -19.31
N THR A 491 -16.24 42.83 -18.31
CA THR A 491 -15.57 42.45 -17.06
C THR A 491 -15.33 40.95 -17.08
N ASP A 492 -14.09 40.58 -17.39
CA ASP A 492 -13.54 39.25 -17.10
C ASP A 492 -13.47 39.06 -15.59
N ASP A 493 -14.22 38.10 -15.06
CA ASP A 493 -13.97 37.52 -13.74
C ASP A 493 -14.59 36.11 -13.65
N SER A 494 -13.77 35.08 -13.89
CA SER A 494 -13.93 33.74 -13.31
C SER A 494 -12.60 32.98 -13.36
N VAL A 495 -11.60 33.46 -12.61
CA VAL A 495 -10.41 32.65 -12.31
C VAL A 495 -10.76 31.66 -11.21
N GLN A 496 -10.86 30.38 -11.60
CA GLN A 496 -10.77 29.23 -10.71
C GLN A 496 -9.45 29.27 -9.94
N ILE A 497 -9.50 29.66 -8.67
CA ILE A 497 -8.35 29.55 -7.77
C ILE A 497 -8.31 28.13 -7.21
N THR A 498 -7.41 27.34 -7.77
CA THR A 498 -6.90 26.10 -7.20
C THR A 498 -6.17 26.42 -5.90
N MET A 499 -6.70 25.93 -4.78
CA MET A 499 -6.11 26.06 -3.44
C MET A 499 -4.93 25.09 -3.29
N ALA A 500 -3.71 25.57 -3.55
CA ALA A 500 -2.48 24.90 -3.17
C ALA A 500 -2.13 25.22 -1.71
N GLU A 501 -1.96 24.16 -0.92
CA GLU A 501 -1.54 24.21 0.49
C GLU A 501 -0.16 24.85 0.66
N ALA A 502 -0.10 25.90 1.49
CA ALA A 502 1.14 26.55 1.87
C ALA A 502 1.89 25.72 2.92
N THR A 503 2.95 25.03 2.52
CA THR A 503 3.95 24.42 3.40
C THR A 503 5.17 25.32 3.57
N GLU A 504 5.67 25.38 4.81
CA GLU A 504 6.80 26.19 5.25
C GLU A 504 8.14 25.59 4.77
N HIS A 505 9.17 26.45 4.69
CA HIS A 505 10.60 26.18 4.40
C HIS A 505 11.10 26.44 2.96
N THR A 506 11.50 27.68 2.71
CA THR A 506 12.66 27.98 1.84
C THR A 506 13.51 29.06 2.51
N PRO A 507 14.84 28.88 2.66
CA PRO A 507 15.71 29.86 3.30
C PRO A 507 15.95 31.08 2.40
N LEU A 508 15.99 32.25 3.05
CA LEU A 508 16.25 33.56 2.45
C LEU A 508 17.74 33.70 2.07
N LEU A 509 18.03 33.99 0.81
CA LEU A 509 19.35 34.47 0.36
C LEU A 509 19.53 35.95 0.72
N PRO A 510 20.76 36.40 1.07
CA PRO A 510 21.11 37.83 1.11
C PRO A 510 21.69 38.32 -0.24
N PRO A 511 21.87 39.64 -0.44
CA PRO A 511 21.86 40.28 -1.75
C PRO A 511 23.23 40.34 -2.44
N ARG A 512 23.22 40.41 -3.78
CA ARG A 512 24.37 40.78 -4.63
C ARG A 512 24.60 42.30 -4.63
N PRO A 513 25.85 42.76 -4.76
CA PRO A 513 26.19 43.98 -5.46
C PRO A 513 26.81 43.71 -6.85
N ARG A 514 27.02 44.80 -7.59
CA ARG A 514 27.08 44.96 -9.05
C ARG A 514 28.51 45.23 -9.54
N ASN A 515 28.82 44.73 -10.74
CA ASN A 515 29.83 45.13 -11.77
C ASN A 515 31.30 45.40 -11.38
N SER A 516 32.24 44.77 -12.09
CA SER A 516 33.06 45.36 -13.19
C SER A 516 34.32 44.50 -13.49
N ASP A 517 34.64 44.41 -14.80
CA ASP A 517 35.95 44.18 -15.43
C ASP A 517 36.67 42.82 -15.25
N LEU A 518 37.52 42.30 -16.15
CA LEU A 518 37.84 42.40 -17.59
C LEU A 518 38.83 41.23 -17.84
N GLU A 519 38.82 40.69 -19.08
CA GLU A 519 39.96 40.08 -19.80
C GLU A 519 40.50 38.63 -19.56
N ALA A 520 40.38 37.86 -20.66
CA ALA A 520 41.42 37.13 -21.41
C ALA A 520 41.94 35.73 -20.97
N ASN A 521 41.39 34.68 -21.63
CA ASN A 521 42.03 33.68 -22.55
C ASN A 521 43.42 33.03 -22.26
N PRO A 522 43.80 31.90 -22.91
CA PRO A 522 43.02 30.78 -23.49
C PRO A 522 43.67 29.38 -23.26
N SER A 523 43.10 28.36 -23.93
CA SER A 523 43.76 27.15 -24.47
C SER A 523 43.71 25.83 -23.67
N GLY A 524 42.81 24.95 -24.13
CA GLY A 524 43.20 23.86 -25.04
C GLY A 524 44.05 22.71 -24.50
N SER A 525 43.54 21.50 -24.72
CA SER A 525 44.17 20.18 -24.62
C SER A 525 44.20 19.53 -23.23
N ASN A 526 43.44 18.44 -23.09
CA ASN A 526 43.90 17.12 -22.59
C ASN A 526 42.72 16.24 -22.15
N LEU A 527 41.95 15.76 -23.13
CA LEU A 527 40.91 14.73 -22.96
C LEU A 527 41.39 13.32 -23.38
N LEU A 528 42.72 13.12 -23.43
CA LEU A 528 43.36 11.85 -23.84
C LEU A 528 44.48 11.39 -22.89
N LYS A 529 44.33 11.62 -21.58
CA LYS A 529 45.27 11.11 -20.55
C LYS A 529 44.59 10.52 -19.30
N LYS A 530 43.44 9.85 -19.46
CA LYS A 530 42.79 9.08 -18.37
C LYS A 530 42.41 7.65 -18.77
N LEU A 531 43.26 7.00 -19.55
CA LEU A 531 43.31 5.54 -19.65
C LEU A 531 44.74 5.09 -19.34
N SER A 532 45.01 4.83 -18.05
CA SER A 532 46.24 4.20 -17.57
C SER A 532 45.96 3.46 -16.25
N PRO A 533 46.55 2.27 -16.02
CA PRO A 533 46.17 1.32 -14.96
C PRO A 533 46.64 1.73 -13.54
N ALA A 534 46.97 3.00 -13.32
CA ALA A 534 47.27 3.55 -12.00
C ALA A 534 46.05 4.18 -11.30
N GLY A 535 44.92 4.37 -12.00
CA GLY A 535 43.70 4.95 -11.43
C GLY A 535 42.86 4.00 -10.55
N LEU A 536 43.06 2.69 -10.67
CA LEU A 536 42.28 1.66 -9.95
C LEU A 536 42.84 1.33 -8.56
N GLN A 537 44.09 1.70 -8.25
CA GLN A 537 44.65 1.51 -6.90
C GLN A 537 44.21 2.59 -5.89
N THR A 538 43.68 3.72 -6.36
CA THR A 538 43.21 4.82 -5.50
C THR A 538 41.80 4.56 -4.97
N VAL A 539 41.03 3.66 -5.61
CA VAL A 539 39.68 3.27 -5.18
C VAL A 539 39.73 2.13 -4.15
N PHE A 540 40.70 1.21 -4.26
CA PHE A 540 40.87 0.10 -3.30
C PHE A 540 41.57 0.46 -1.97
N LYS A 541 42.02 1.71 -1.78
CA LYS A 541 42.56 2.21 -0.50
C LYS A 541 41.57 3.02 0.35
N LYS A 542 40.32 3.24 -0.10
CA LYS A 542 39.31 4.03 0.62
C LYS A 542 38.23 3.22 1.36
N SER A 543 38.45 1.91 1.57
CA SER A 543 37.57 1.04 2.38
C SER A 543 38.25 0.48 3.65
N LYS A 544 39.43 1.00 4.03
CA LYS A 544 40.12 0.64 5.29
C LYS A 544 40.48 1.87 6.12
N THR A 545 39.49 2.66 6.52
CA THR A 545 39.62 3.64 7.61
C THR A 545 38.23 4.07 8.11
N ILE A 546 37.72 3.40 9.14
CA ILE A 546 36.98 3.98 10.29
C ILE A 546 37.09 2.90 11.38
N PHE A 547 37.69 3.25 12.52
CA PHE A 547 38.29 2.39 13.58
C PHE A 547 39.79 2.11 13.45
N LYS A 548 40.57 3.20 13.50
CA LYS A 548 41.87 3.21 14.16
C LYS A 548 41.99 4.50 14.98
N ARG A 549 41.52 4.44 16.23
CA ARG A 549 41.79 5.46 17.25
C ARG A 549 43.30 5.40 17.53
N ARG A 550 44.04 6.42 17.11
CA ARG A 550 45.49 6.51 17.30
C ARG A 550 45.73 7.43 18.49
N ASN A 551 46.24 6.87 19.59
CA ASN A 551 46.77 7.64 20.70
C ASN A 551 48.07 8.32 20.26
N SER A 552 48.19 9.62 20.52
CA SER A 552 49.48 10.28 20.70
C SER A 552 49.38 11.28 21.85
N THR A 553 50.11 10.96 22.90
CA THR A 553 50.33 11.65 24.16
C THR A 553 50.98 13.02 23.99
N LEU A 554 50.50 14.04 24.74
CA LEU A 554 51.34 15.06 25.38
C LEU A 554 50.57 15.76 26.53
N ASN A 555 50.83 15.25 27.74
CA ASN A 555 50.98 15.93 29.03
C ASN A 555 50.05 17.10 29.42
N THR A 556 49.09 16.81 30.30
CA THR A 556 48.92 17.50 31.60
C THR A 556 48.16 16.60 32.60
N ARG A 557 48.52 16.73 33.88
CA ARG A 557 48.33 15.82 35.04
C ARG A 557 46.89 15.82 35.64
N PRO A 558 46.55 14.88 36.56
CA PRO A 558 45.32 14.08 36.52
C PRO A 558 44.21 14.50 37.51
N ILE A 559 42.98 14.03 37.28
CA ILE A 559 41.98 13.79 38.33
C ILE A 559 41.42 12.37 38.13
N GLU A 560 41.46 11.59 39.21
CA GLU A 560 41.23 10.15 39.31
C GLU A 560 39.75 9.75 39.13
N SER A 561 39.48 8.68 38.39
CA SER A 561 38.39 7.77 38.75
C SER A 561 38.74 6.31 38.39
N ARG A 562 38.71 5.49 39.44
CA ARG A 562 39.12 4.08 39.47
C ARG A 562 38.21 3.21 38.60
N THR A 563 38.83 2.48 37.67
CA THR A 563 38.25 1.32 36.98
C THR A 563 37.99 0.17 37.96
N ARG A 564 36.77 -0.36 37.98
CA ARG A 564 36.42 -1.59 38.71
C ARG A 564 36.98 -2.81 37.96
N ASN A 565 37.85 -3.55 38.64
CA ASN A 565 38.35 -4.86 38.22
C ASN A 565 37.31 -5.95 38.50
N VAL A 566 37.16 -6.88 37.55
CA VAL A 566 36.39 -8.13 37.68
C VAL A 566 37.30 -9.19 38.31
N VAL A 567 36.83 -9.87 39.36
CA VAL A 567 37.46 -11.09 39.89
C VAL A 567 36.59 -12.29 39.51
N PRO A 568 37.14 -13.38 38.94
CA PRO A 568 36.38 -14.61 38.70
C PRO A 568 36.50 -15.57 39.87
N VAL A 569 35.47 -16.39 40.12
CA VAL A 569 35.52 -17.87 40.20
C VAL A 569 34.16 -18.39 40.68
N ALA A 570 33.52 -19.24 39.87
CA ALA A 570 32.60 -20.29 40.31
C ALA A 570 32.62 -21.42 39.28
N ALA A 571 32.43 -22.67 39.75
CA ALA A 571 32.56 -23.93 39.01
C ALA A 571 31.89 -23.95 37.61
N PRO A 572 32.37 -24.76 36.63
CA PRO A 572 31.83 -24.76 35.28
C PRO A 572 30.33 -25.08 35.34
N PRO A 573 29.45 -24.13 34.98
CA PRO A 573 28.02 -24.36 35.05
C PRO A 573 27.65 -25.49 34.08
N ALA A 574 26.60 -26.27 34.37
CA ALA A 574 26.03 -27.23 33.42
C ALA A 574 25.82 -26.61 32.02
N LYS A 575 25.62 -25.28 31.97
CA LYS A 575 25.61 -24.45 30.77
C LYS A 575 26.82 -24.65 29.84
N THR A 576 28.02 -24.96 30.35
CA THR A 576 29.23 -25.21 29.52
C THR A 576 29.18 -26.55 28.79
N PHE A 577 28.65 -27.60 29.44
CA PHE A 577 28.39 -28.90 28.79
C PHE A 577 27.27 -28.78 27.76
N PHE A 578 26.16 -28.11 28.10
CA PHE A 578 25.09 -27.81 27.15
C PHE A 578 25.53 -26.90 26.01
N ALA A 579 26.49 -26.00 26.24
CA ALA A 579 27.08 -25.18 25.18
C ALA A 579 27.93 -26.04 24.22
N ASN A 580 28.73 -26.99 24.73
CA ASN A 580 29.49 -27.92 23.89
C ASN A 580 28.54 -28.80 23.04
N GLU A 581 27.48 -29.33 23.67
CA GLU A 581 26.44 -30.10 22.98
C GLU A 581 25.71 -29.27 21.92
N ARG A 582 25.30 -28.04 22.25
CA ARG A 582 24.69 -27.12 21.28
C ARG A 582 25.60 -26.81 20.11
N THR A 583 26.90 -26.64 20.34
CA THR A 583 27.85 -26.44 19.24
C THR A 583 27.99 -27.68 18.37
N PHE A 584 28.04 -28.88 18.95
CA PHE A 584 28.05 -30.14 18.19
C PHE A 584 26.77 -30.31 17.36
N LEU A 585 25.60 -30.07 17.95
CA LEU A 585 24.32 -30.10 17.24
C LEU A 585 24.26 -29.05 16.12
N SER A 586 24.86 -27.88 16.30
CA SER A 586 24.96 -26.85 15.26
C SER A 586 25.80 -27.32 14.07
N TRP A 587 26.94 -27.98 14.32
CA TRP A 587 27.77 -28.56 13.26
C TRP A 587 27.07 -29.74 12.56
N LEU A 588 26.34 -30.57 13.30
CA LEU A 588 25.56 -31.68 12.75
C LEU A 588 24.39 -31.20 11.88
N ARG A 589 23.72 -30.10 12.28
CA ARG A 589 22.71 -29.45 11.43
C ARG A 589 23.31 -29.01 10.09
N PHE A 590 24.55 -28.51 10.09
CA PHE A 590 25.24 -28.12 8.86
C PHE A 590 25.58 -29.33 7.97
N THR A 591 26.00 -30.45 8.55
CA THR A 591 26.25 -31.68 7.77
C THR A 591 24.97 -32.28 7.20
N LEU A 592 23.85 -32.18 7.92
CA LEU A 592 22.52 -32.58 7.43
C LEU A 592 22.07 -31.70 6.26
N LEU A 593 22.30 -30.39 6.32
CA LEU A 593 22.01 -29.47 5.21
C LEU A 593 22.85 -29.78 3.98
N LEU A 594 24.16 -30.00 4.15
CA LEU A 594 25.05 -30.41 3.05
C LEU A 594 24.64 -31.78 2.48
N GLY A 595 24.26 -32.73 3.33
CA GLY A 595 23.78 -34.05 2.92
C GLY A 595 22.46 -33.98 2.14
N ALA A 596 21.50 -33.17 2.60
CA ALA A 596 20.25 -32.95 1.89
C ALA A 596 20.47 -32.29 0.52
N LEU A 597 21.41 -31.33 0.44
CA LEU A 597 21.80 -30.70 -0.82
C LEU A 597 22.47 -31.71 -1.77
N ALA A 598 23.34 -32.58 -1.26
CA ALA A 598 23.94 -33.64 -2.06
C ALA A 598 22.90 -34.65 -2.57
N ILE A 599 21.96 -35.09 -1.73
CA ILE A 599 20.86 -35.98 -2.12
C ILE A 599 19.95 -35.31 -3.16
N GLY A 600 19.66 -34.02 -3.00
CA GLY A 600 18.92 -33.23 -3.98
C GLY A 600 19.63 -33.19 -5.34
N LEU A 601 20.95 -32.98 -5.33
CA LEU A 601 21.76 -33.02 -6.56
C LEU A 601 21.85 -34.43 -7.16
N LEU A 602 21.80 -35.50 -6.37
CA LEU A 602 21.76 -36.88 -6.89
C LEU A 602 20.43 -37.21 -7.56
N ASN A 603 19.31 -36.75 -7.00
CA ASN A 603 17.98 -37.10 -7.49
C ASN A 603 17.53 -36.27 -8.70
N PHE A 604 18.01 -35.03 -8.83
CA PHE A 604 17.45 -34.05 -9.77
C PHE A 604 18.48 -33.46 -10.75
N SER A 605 19.68 -34.02 -10.86
CA SER A 605 20.74 -33.38 -11.65
C SER A 605 21.51 -34.30 -12.59
N ASP A 606 22.07 -33.70 -13.64
CA ASP A 606 22.78 -34.35 -14.74
C ASP A 606 24.11 -34.98 -14.29
N HIS A 607 24.89 -35.55 -15.22
CA HIS A 607 26.19 -36.16 -14.90
C HIS A 607 27.11 -35.21 -14.10
N VAL A 608 27.06 -33.90 -14.37
CA VAL A 608 27.80 -32.86 -13.64
C VAL A 608 27.28 -32.68 -12.22
N GLY A 609 25.96 -32.74 -12.03
CA GLY A 609 25.34 -32.66 -10.72
C GLY A 609 25.58 -33.90 -9.85
N ARG A 610 25.63 -35.10 -10.46
CA ARG A 610 26.03 -36.34 -9.79
C ARG A 610 27.47 -36.26 -9.28
N VAL A 611 28.42 -35.76 -10.08
CA VAL A 611 29.81 -35.52 -9.64
C VAL A 611 29.87 -34.49 -8.51
N SER A 612 29.09 -33.41 -8.62
CA SER A 612 29.02 -32.38 -7.58
C SER A 612 28.44 -32.92 -6.27
N ALA A 613 27.45 -33.82 -6.35
CA ALA A 613 26.87 -34.45 -5.17
C ALA A 613 27.86 -35.35 -4.43
N VAL A 614 28.73 -36.07 -5.14
CA VAL A 614 29.82 -36.86 -4.53
C VAL A 614 30.77 -35.94 -3.75
N ILE A 615 31.13 -34.78 -4.33
CA ILE A 615 32.00 -33.79 -3.67
C ILE A 615 31.35 -33.23 -2.40
N PHE A 616 30.07 -32.84 -2.46
CA PHE A 616 29.34 -32.34 -1.28
C PHE A 616 29.14 -33.41 -0.20
N THR A 617 28.96 -34.67 -0.59
CA THR A 617 28.86 -35.80 0.35
C THR A 617 30.18 -36.04 1.09
N LEU A 618 31.31 -36.01 0.37
CA LEU A 618 32.64 -36.13 0.99
C LEU A 618 32.92 -34.96 1.94
N LEU A 619 32.55 -33.74 1.56
CA LEU A 619 32.68 -32.56 2.41
C LEU A 619 31.84 -32.70 3.69
N ALA A 620 30.59 -33.18 3.57
CA ALA A 620 29.72 -33.41 4.73
C ALA A 620 30.32 -34.43 5.71
N LEU A 621 30.92 -35.52 5.20
CA LEU A 621 31.60 -36.53 6.03
C LEU A 621 32.81 -35.95 6.78
N ILE A 622 33.64 -35.14 6.11
CA ILE A 622 34.82 -34.49 6.73
C ILE A 622 34.38 -33.57 7.87
N VAL A 623 33.33 -32.77 7.65
CA VAL A 623 32.80 -31.83 8.66
C VAL A 623 32.16 -32.58 9.83
N MET A 624 31.49 -33.70 9.57
CA MET A 624 30.92 -34.55 10.61
C MET A 624 32.00 -35.16 11.52
N ILE A 625 33.10 -35.64 10.93
CA ILE A 625 34.25 -36.15 11.68
C ILE A 625 34.92 -35.04 12.50
N TYR A 626 35.08 -33.85 11.92
CA TYR A 626 35.61 -32.68 12.62
C TYR A 626 34.75 -32.26 13.82
N ALA A 627 33.42 -32.25 13.66
CA ALA A 627 32.47 -31.93 14.72
C ALA A 627 32.58 -32.93 15.88
N LEU A 628 32.69 -34.22 15.58
CA LEU A 628 32.85 -35.27 16.59
C LEU A 628 34.20 -35.17 17.31
N TYR A 629 35.28 -34.92 16.57
CA TYR A 629 36.62 -34.72 17.14
C TYR A 629 36.65 -33.52 18.09
N THR A 630 36.13 -32.37 17.67
CA THR A 630 36.10 -31.15 18.49
C THR A 630 35.20 -31.30 19.72
N TYR A 631 34.09 -32.02 19.62
CA TYR A 631 33.20 -32.32 20.75
C TYR A 631 33.92 -33.10 21.86
N HIS A 632 34.64 -34.18 21.49
CA HIS A 632 35.42 -34.97 22.46
C HIS A 632 36.63 -34.20 23.01
N LEU A 633 37.36 -33.48 22.17
CA LEU A 633 38.50 -32.68 22.59
C LEU A 633 38.08 -31.57 23.57
N ARG A 634 36.92 -30.93 23.36
CA ARG A 634 36.36 -29.94 24.29
C ARG A 634 35.81 -30.60 25.55
N GLY A 635 35.10 -31.72 25.43
CA GLY A 635 34.60 -32.48 26.58
C GLY A 635 35.72 -32.88 27.55
N ASN A 636 36.83 -33.39 27.02
CA ASN A 636 38.00 -33.77 27.81
C ASN A 636 38.70 -32.57 28.47
N ARG A 637 38.78 -31.42 27.79
CA ARG A 637 39.36 -30.19 28.36
C ARG A 637 38.48 -29.56 29.44
N ILE A 638 37.16 -29.61 29.28
CA ILE A 638 36.18 -29.16 30.29
C ILE A 638 36.27 -30.05 31.54
N GLN A 639 36.39 -31.37 31.37
CA GLN A 639 36.61 -32.30 32.49
C GLN A 639 37.92 -32.02 33.24
N ARG A 640 38.97 -31.60 32.53
CA ARG A 640 40.29 -31.25 33.11
C ARG A 640 40.36 -29.84 33.72
N LYS A 641 39.27 -29.07 33.70
CA LYS A 641 39.17 -27.69 34.25
C LYS A 641 40.23 -26.71 33.73
N GLU A 642 40.66 -26.87 32.47
CA GLU A 642 41.62 -25.94 31.86
C GLU A 642 40.97 -24.56 31.60
N LEU A 643 41.65 -23.49 32.04
CA LEU A 643 41.24 -22.10 31.77
C LEU A 643 41.77 -21.68 30.40
N GLY A 644 40.90 -21.65 29.39
CA GLY A 644 41.25 -21.25 28.04
C GLY A 644 40.03 -20.83 27.21
N ASP A 645 40.28 -20.08 26.14
CA ASP A 645 39.26 -19.69 25.17
C ASP A 645 38.84 -20.92 24.35
N PHE A 646 37.64 -21.44 24.60
CA PHE A 646 37.10 -22.62 23.92
C PHE A 646 36.54 -22.32 22.52
N SER A 647 36.61 -21.06 22.04
CA SER A 647 36.09 -20.68 20.71
C SER A 647 36.82 -21.40 19.57
N ASP A 648 36.07 -21.82 18.55
CA ASP A 648 36.66 -22.39 17.33
C ASP A 648 37.01 -21.25 16.37
N LYS A 649 38.29 -20.88 16.35
CA LYS A 649 38.79 -19.76 15.55
C LYS A 649 39.01 -20.11 14.08
N TYR A 650 39.15 -21.39 13.77
CA TYR A 650 39.60 -21.85 12.44
C TYR A 650 38.57 -22.71 11.72
N GLY A 651 37.73 -23.46 12.43
CA GLY A 651 36.73 -24.35 11.84
C GLY A 651 35.79 -23.66 10.85
N PRO A 652 35.14 -22.54 11.20
CA PRO A 652 34.27 -21.82 10.27
C PRO A 652 35.02 -21.30 9.04
N ALA A 653 36.24 -20.77 9.21
CA ALA A 653 37.03 -20.25 8.09
C ALA A 653 37.47 -21.34 7.11
N VAL A 654 37.90 -22.50 7.63
CA VAL A 654 38.27 -23.67 6.82
C VAL A 654 37.05 -24.24 6.10
N LEU A 655 35.90 -24.31 6.77
CA LEU A 655 34.65 -24.74 6.16
C LEU A 655 34.25 -23.84 4.99
N THR A 656 34.28 -22.51 5.20
CA THR A 656 33.95 -21.55 4.14
C THR A 656 34.90 -21.68 2.96
N PHE A 657 36.20 -21.89 3.20
CA PHE A 657 37.18 -22.10 2.14
C PHE A 657 36.87 -23.33 1.28
N PHE A 658 36.62 -24.49 1.90
CA PHE A 658 36.25 -25.70 1.15
C PHE A 658 34.90 -25.58 0.44
N MET A 659 33.95 -24.86 1.03
CA MET A 659 32.65 -24.58 0.41
C MET A 659 32.81 -23.71 -0.84
N VAL A 660 33.64 -22.67 -0.78
CA VAL A 660 33.96 -21.82 -1.94
C VAL A 660 34.62 -22.64 -3.04
N ILE A 661 35.54 -23.55 -2.70
CA ILE A 661 36.16 -24.46 -3.68
C ILE A 661 35.12 -25.38 -4.32
N ALA A 662 34.27 -26.03 -3.52
CA ALA A 662 33.23 -26.93 -4.03
C ALA A 662 32.25 -26.21 -4.95
N VAL A 663 31.82 -25.00 -4.57
CA VAL A 663 30.95 -24.14 -5.40
C VAL A 663 31.67 -23.65 -6.65
N SER A 664 32.96 -23.30 -6.56
CA SER A 664 33.76 -22.86 -7.71
C SER A 664 33.99 -24.00 -8.71
N ILE A 665 34.21 -25.23 -8.25
CA ILE A 665 34.31 -26.41 -9.09
C ILE A 665 32.95 -26.70 -9.75
N ASN A 666 31.85 -26.62 -8.99
CA ASN A 666 30.51 -26.77 -9.56
C ASN A 666 30.23 -25.70 -10.63
N PHE A 667 30.58 -24.44 -10.36
CA PHE A 667 30.40 -23.32 -11.28
C PHE A 667 31.28 -23.48 -12.53
N TYR A 668 32.53 -23.91 -12.37
CA TYR A 668 33.45 -24.17 -13.48
C TYR A 668 32.96 -25.32 -14.36
N LEU A 669 32.58 -26.45 -13.76
CA LEU A 669 32.04 -27.60 -14.50
C LEU A 669 30.72 -27.23 -15.21
N ARG A 670 29.89 -26.38 -14.59
CA ARG A 670 28.62 -25.95 -15.17
C ARG A 670 28.78 -24.95 -16.30
N ILE A 671 29.71 -23.99 -16.19
CA ILE A 671 30.06 -23.07 -17.29
C ILE A 671 30.67 -23.82 -18.47
N THR A 672 31.47 -24.85 -18.20
CA THR A 672 32.12 -25.62 -19.27
C THR A 672 31.15 -26.62 -19.91
N SER A 673 30.09 -27.05 -19.20
CA SER A 673 29.00 -27.87 -19.76
C SER A 673 27.89 -27.07 -20.44
N GLU A 674 27.61 -25.84 -19.98
CA GLU A 674 26.63 -24.90 -20.56
C GLU A 674 27.28 -23.99 -21.61
N GLY A 675 27.92 -24.57 -22.63
CA GLY A 675 27.95 -23.93 -23.95
C GLY A 675 26.52 -23.89 -24.50
N LEU A 676 25.69 -22.99 -23.96
CA LEU A 676 24.28 -22.85 -24.31
C LEU A 676 24.18 -22.26 -25.72
N GLU A 677 23.77 -23.05 -26.71
CA GLU A 677 23.19 -22.52 -27.94
C GLU A 677 21.97 -21.67 -27.56
N ILE A 678 22.05 -20.36 -27.73
CA ILE A 678 20.95 -19.45 -27.45
C ILE A 678 19.95 -19.57 -28.60
N MET A 679 18.82 -20.23 -28.36
CA MET A 679 17.71 -20.30 -29.31
C MET A 679 16.91 -18.98 -29.28
N PHE A 680 16.84 -18.29 -30.42
CA PHE A 680 15.96 -17.15 -30.66
C PHE A 680 15.45 -17.21 -32.10
N ASP A 681 14.20 -16.80 -32.32
CA ASP A 681 13.57 -16.75 -33.65
C ASP A 681 13.28 -15.31 -34.07
N ILE A 682 13.46 -15.02 -35.35
CA ILE A 682 13.15 -13.72 -35.95
C ILE A 682 11.89 -13.85 -36.80
N ILE A 683 10.85 -13.06 -36.49
CA ILE A 683 9.61 -13.03 -37.27
C ILE A 683 9.53 -11.74 -38.09
N ASP A 684 9.36 -11.88 -39.40
CA ASP A 684 8.94 -10.78 -40.28
C ASP A 684 7.40 -10.70 -40.31
N SER A 685 6.85 -9.89 -39.40
CA SER A 685 5.40 -9.74 -39.25
C SER A 685 4.72 -9.24 -40.54
N GLU A 686 5.35 -8.34 -41.30
CA GLU A 686 4.78 -7.78 -42.53
C GLU A 686 4.58 -8.87 -43.59
N LYS A 687 5.57 -9.75 -43.73
CA LYS A 687 5.53 -10.89 -44.65
C LYS A 687 4.50 -11.93 -44.20
N CYS A 688 4.50 -12.31 -42.92
CA CYS A 688 3.56 -13.32 -42.41
C CYS A 688 2.09 -12.88 -42.54
N PHE A 689 1.76 -11.61 -42.27
CA PHE A 689 0.39 -11.10 -42.47
C PHE A 689 -0.03 -10.93 -43.93
N SER A 690 0.93 -10.96 -44.86
CA SER A 690 0.67 -10.85 -46.30
C SER A 690 0.62 -12.21 -47.01
N GLN A 691 0.90 -13.30 -46.29
CA GLN A 691 0.97 -14.63 -46.84
C GLN A 691 -0.43 -15.19 -47.11
N ASP A 692 -0.63 -15.82 -48.27
CA ASP A 692 -1.87 -16.50 -48.67
C ASP A 692 -3.14 -15.61 -48.79
N ILE A 693 -2.98 -14.29 -49.00
CA ILE A 693 -4.09 -13.33 -49.22
C ILE A 693 -4.08 -12.75 -50.66
N LEU A 694 -3.71 -13.54 -51.66
CA LEU A 694 -3.63 -13.08 -53.06
C LEU A 694 -4.99 -12.65 -53.63
N PRO A 695 -5.10 -11.54 -54.40
CA PRO A 695 -4.02 -10.69 -54.92
C PRO A 695 -3.64 -9.50 -54.01
N TYR A 696 -4.03 -9.49 -52.75
CA TYR A 696 -3.79 -8.38 -51.83
C TYR A 696 -2.52 -8.62 -50.98
N ARG A 697 -1.82 -7.54 -50.65
CA ARG A 697 -0.68 -7.53 -49.71
C ARG A 697 -0.85 -6.40 -48.72
N LEU A 698 -0.35 -6.55 -47.49
CA LEU A 698 -0.37 -5.47 -46.52
C LEU A 698 0.44 -4.26 -47.04
N VAL A 699 -0.11 -3.05 -46.91
CA VAL A 699 0.58 -1.81 -47.33
C VAL A 699 1.93 -1.69 -46.62
N THR A 700 2.99 -1.49 -47.39
CA THR A 700 4.36 -1.35 -46.85
C THR A 700 4.49 -0.12 -45.92
N GLY A 701 5.19 -0.27 -44.80
CA GLY A 701 5.43 0.81 -43.83
C GLY A 701 4.74 0.64 -42.46
N GLU A 702 3.83 -0.32 -42.28
CA GLU A 702 3.16 -0.55 -40.98
C GLU A 702 4.12 -1.12 -39.91
N PHE A 703 5.14 -1.88 -40.33
CA PHE A 703 6.13 -2.52 -39.45
C PHE A 703 7.55 -1.92 -39.62
N ASP A 704 7.65 -0.66 -40.06
CA ASP A 704 8.93 0.04 -40.31
C ASP A 704 9.29 1.03 -39.19
N VAL A 705 9.34 0.54 -37.95
CA VAL A 705 9.79 1.37 -36.80
C VAL A 705 11.30 1.60 -36.90
N CYS A 706 11.69 2.71 -37.52
CA CYS A 706 13.09 3.03 -37.82
C CYS A 706 13.86 3.62 -36.63
N GLU A 707 13.17 4.37 -35.76
CA GLU A 707 13.75 4.99 -34.58
C GLU A 707 13.12 4.44 -33.29
N PRO A 708 13.88 4.28 -32.21
CA PRO A 708 13.33 3.97 -30.90
C PRO A 708 12.28 5.01 -30.49
N TYR A 709 11.20 4.57 -29.84
CA TYR A 709 10.13 5.48 -29.36
C TYR A 709 10.61 6.50 -28.32
N PHE A 710 11.84 6.35 -27.84
CA PHE A 710 12.49 7.26 -26.91
C PHE A 710 13.77 7.82 -27.54
N THR A 711 13.71 9.01 -28.13
CA THR A 711 14.90 9.79 -28.46
C THR A 711 15.45 10.39 -27.16
N ALA A 712 16.60 9.90 -26.70
CA ALA A 712 17.33 10.56 -25.63
C ALA A 712 17.63 12.00 -26.09
N LYS A 713 17.03 13.00 -25.43
CA LYS A 713 17.32 14.41 -25.71
C LYS A 713 18.84 14.61 -25.74
N LYS A 714 19.38 15.06 -26.88
CA LYS A 714 20.77 15.54 -26.95
C LYS A 714 20.99 16.55 -25.83
N PRO A 715 22.13 16.52 -25.12
CA PRO A 715 22.37 17.39 -23.98
C PRO A 715 22.61 18.82 -24.47
N THR A 716 21.53 19.56 -24.69
CA THR A 716 21.54 21.01 -24.79
C THR A 716 21.45 21.59 -23.37
N ALA A 717 22.29 22.60 -23.14
CA ALA A 717 22.55 23.37 -21.93
C ALA A 717 21.56 23.23 -20.75
N GLU A 718 22.15 22.89 -19.59
CA GLU A 718 21.67 22.99 -18.20
C GLU A 718 20.18 22.71 -17.91
N PRO A 719 19.85 21.52 -17.35
CA PRO A 719 18.54 21.30 -16.78
C PRO A 719 18.41 22.00 -15.43
N THR A 720 17.43 22.88 -15.32
CA THR A 720 16.95 23.42 -14.04
C THR A 720 16.52 22.25 -13.13
N LYS A 721 17.23 22.06 -12.02
CA LYS A 721 17.01 20.95 -11.07
C LYS A 721 15.65 21.09 -10.36
N LYS A 722 14.58 20.56 -10.95
CA LYS A 722 13.41 20.09 -10.19
C LYS A 722 13.72 18.71 -9.61
N ARG A 723 13.99 18.65 -8.29
CA ARG A 723 14.10 17.39 -7.54
C ARG A 723 12.74 16.69 -7.54
N LYS A 724 12.53 15.73 -8.43
CA LYS A 724 11.47 14.71 -8.26
C LYS A 724 11.84 13.89 -7.02
N LYS A 725 10.96 13.86 -6.01
CA LYS A 725 11.07 12.91 -4.90
C LYS A 725 11.14 11.50 -5.48
N ALA A 726 12.14 10.72 -5.10
CA ALA A 726 12.22 9.31 -5.45
C ALA A 726 11.10 8.60 -4.67
N ASN A 727 10.05 8.15 -5.37
CA ASN A 727 9.06 7.26 -4.79
C ASN A 727 9.75 5.96 -4.38
N THR A 728 9.47 5.48 -3.17
CA THR A 728 9.79 4.11 -2.78
C THR A 728 9.08 3.16 -3.75
N PRO A 729 9.79 2.22 -4.39
CA PRO A 729 9.17 1.29 -5.34
C PRO A 729 8.13 0.44 -4.60
N SER A 730 6.95 0.25 -5.20
CA SER A 730 5.92 -0.63 -4.63
C SER A 730 6.39 -2.09 -4.65
N ILE A 731 5.76 -2.96 -3.86
CA ILE A 731 6.07 -4.40 -3.85
C ILE A 731 5.94 -4.99 -5.27
N CYS A 732 4.93 -4.57 -6.04
CA CYS A 732 4.77 -4.95 -7.44
C CYS A 732 5.94 -4.48 -8.32
N ASP A 733 6.48 -3.28 -8.09
CA ASP A 733 7.62 -2.76 -8.85
C ASP A 733 8.89 -3.53 -8.52
N ILE A 734 9.08 -3.94 -7.25
CA ILE A 734 10.19 -4.78 -6.80
C ILE A 734 10.11 -6.17 -7.46
N GLU A 735 8.93 -6.78 -7.49
CA GLU A 735 8.71 -8.09 -8.14
C GLU A 735 8.89 -8.03 -9.66
N THR A 736 8.37 -6.99 -10.33
CA THR A 736 8.62 -6.76 -11.77
C THR A 736 10.11 -6.59 -12.05
N GLN A 737 10.81 -5.84 -11.21
CA GLN A 737 12.25 -5.62 -11.34
C GLN A 737 13.05 -6.91 -11.13
N LYS A 738 12.69 -7.73 -10.13
CA LYS A 738 13.30 -9.03 -9.91
C LYS A 738 13.13 -9.97 -11.11
N ARG A 739 11.92 -10.06 -11.68
CA ARG A 739 11.69 -10.88 -12.88
C ARG A 739 12.47 -10.38 -14.08
N HIS A 740 12.60 -9.06 -14.23
CA HIS A 740 13.42 -8.46 -15.27
C HIS A 740 14.90 -8.82 -15.10
N GLU A 741 15.42 -8.80 -13.87
CA GLU A 741 16.80 -9.20 -13.57
C GLU A 741 17.07 -10.68 -13.90
N GLU A 742 16.07 -11.56 -13.78
CA GLU A 742 16.16 -12.96 -14.22
C GLU A 742 16.23 -13.11 -15.75
N LEU A 743 15.43 -12.33 -16.49
CA LEU A 743 15.39 -12.39 -17.96
C LEU A 743 16.53 -11.62 -18.64
N ARG A 744 17.09 -10.62 -17.95
CA ARG A 744 18.07 -9.67 -18.49
C ARG A 744 19.30 -10.34 -19.10
N PRO A 745 19.96 -11.33 -18.48
CA PRO A 745 21.11 -12.00 -19.09
C PRO A 745 20.77 -12.67 -20.43
N HIS A 746 19.61 -13.33 -20.50
CA HIS A 746 19.14 -14.00 -21.72
C HIS A 746 18.81 -13.00 -22.83
N LEU A 747 18.16 -11.87 -22.49
CA LEU A 747 17.84 -10.81 -23.43
C LEU A 747 19.08 -10.09 -23.98
N ILE A 748 20.09 -9.84 -23.14
CA ILE A 748 21.35 -9.24 -23.57
C ILE A 748 22.09 -10.20 -24.51
N ALA A 749 22.18 -11.47 -24.16
CA ALA A 749 22.85 -12.48 -24.99
C ALA A 749 22.11 -12.68 -26.34
N CYS A 750 20.77 -12.60 -26.33
CA CYS A 750 19.96 -12.57 -27.54
C CYS A 750 20.28 -11.35 -28.40
N LEU A 751 20.35 -10.13 -27.84
CA LEU A 751 20.69 -8.91 -28.59
C LEU A 751 22.11 -8.95 -29.19
N GLU A 752 23.10 -9.47 -28.44
CA GLU A 752 24.47 -9.61 -28.93
C GLU A 752 24.58 -10.59 -30.09
N ASN A 753 23.80 -11.68 -30.07
CA ASN A 753 23.76 -12.64 -31.18
C ASN A 753 22.86 -12.17 -32.33
N LEU A 754 21.80 -11.41 -32.04
CA LEU A 754 20.91 -10.81 -33.03
C LEU A 754 21.72 -9.95 -34.01
N LEU A 755 22.63 -9.11 -33.50
CA LEU A 755 23.50 -8.27 -34.32
C LEU A 755 24.40 -9.05 -35.30
N LYS A 756 24.63 -10.35 -35.08
CA LYS A 756 25.45 -11.20 -35.96
C LYS A 756 24.63 -11.83 -37.09
N VAL A 757 23.33 -12.05 -36.87
CA VAL A 757 22.40 -12.72 -37.80
C VAL A 757 21.51 -11.72 -38.54
N TRP A 758 21.28 -10.54 -37.95
CA TRP A 758 20.47 -9.48 -38.55
C TRP A 758 21.20 -8.88 -39.76
N ASN A 759 20.77 -9.29 -40.96
CA ASN A 759 21.36 -8.80 -42.20
C ASN A 759 21.12 -7.28 -42.36
N PHE A 760 22.17 -6.49 -42.18
CA PHE A 760 22.18 -5.03 -42.41
C PHE A 760 21.94 -4.61 -43.87
N THR A 761 21.85 -5.54 -44.82
CA THR A 761 21.93 -5.27 -46.26
C THR A 761 20.64 -4.80 -46.94
N GLU A 762 19.48 -4.86 -46.27
CA GLU A 762 18.27 -4.18 -46.72
C GLU A 762 17.91 -3.04 -45.76
N ILE A 763 18.72 -1.97 -45.77
CA ILE A 763 18.28 -0.69 -45.22
C ILE A 763 17.14 -0.21 -46.14
N LYS A 764 15.90 -0.63 -45.85
CA LYS A 764 14.70 0.01 -46.41
C LYS A 764 14.85 1.49 -46.09
N GLN A 765 15.08 2.33 -47.10
CA GLN A 765 14.97 3.77 -46.92
C GLN A 765 13.60 4.04 -46.28
N PRO A 766 13.49 4.95 -45.30
CA PRO A 766 12.21 5.24 -44.65
C PRO A 766 11.19 5.63 -45.72
N ARG A 767 10.27 4.71 -46.03
CA ARG A 767 9.19 4.97 -46.98
C ARG A 767 8.19 5.87 -46.27
N THR A 768 7.75 6.93 -46.93
CA THR A 768 6.78 7.88 -46.39
C THR A 768 5.49 7.14 -46.07
N VAL A 769 5.19 6.97 -44.78
CA VAL A 769 3.94 6.35 -44.32
C VAL A 769 2.79 7.22 -44.83
N LYS A 770 1.97 6.69 -45.75
CA LYS A 770 0.65 7.28 -45.99
C LYS A 770 -0.17 7.02 -44.73
N THR A 771 -0.38 8.06 -43.91
CA THR A 771 -1.31 7.98 -42.79
C THR A 771 -2.72 7.84 -43.36
N ILE A 772 -3.19 6.60 -43.53
CA ILE A 772 -4.54 6.34 -43.99
C ILE A 772 -5.47 6.52 -42.79
N GLU A 773 -6.08 7.69 -42.68
CA GLU A 773 -7.24 7.92 -41.81
C GLU A 773 -8.42 7.16 -42.41
N VAL A 774 -8.67 5.94 -41.92
CA VAL A 774 -9.85 5.15 -42.27
C VAL A 774 -10.96 5.59 -41.32
N GLU A 775 -12.17 5.86 -41.82
CA GLU A 775 -13.38 5.92 -40.99
C GLU A 775 -13.59 4.52 -40.38
N THR A 776 -13.02 4.29 -39.21
CA THR A 776 -13.07 2.98 -38.58
C THR A 776 -14.40 2.83 -37.86
N ILE A 777 -15.16 1.82 -38.29
CA ILE A 777 -16.33 1.33 -37.58
C ILE A 777 -15.94 0.94 -36.13
N ASP A 778 -16.63 1.51 -35.14
CA ASP A 778 -16.46 1.21 -33.72
C ASP A 778 -17.20 -0.09 -33.33
N PHE A 779 -16.58 -1.23 -33.66
CA PHE A 779 -17.13 -2.56 -33.38
C PHE A 779 -17.51 -2.79 -31.91
N PRO A 780 -16.73 -2.40 -30.89
CA PRO A 780 -17.10 -2.54 -29.48
C PRO A 780 -18.41 -1.84 -29.09
N SER A 781 -18.59 -0.57 -29.46
CA SER A 781 -19.80 0.17 -29.10
C SER A 781 -21.05 -0.41 -29.77
N MET A 782 -20.90 -0.82 -31.03
CA MET A 782 -21.99 -1.47 -31.77
C MET A 782 -22.32 -2.86 -31.23
N GLN A 783 -21.32 -3.66 -30.85
CA GLN A 783 -21.54 -4.95 -30.21
C GLN A 783 -22.39 -4.80 -28.94
N ALA A 784 -22.05 -3.83 -28.08
CA ALA A 784 -22.82 -3.55 -26.88
C ALA A 784 -24.27 -3.13 -27.19
N MET A 785 -24.49 -2.45 -28.32
CA MET A 785 -25.83 -2.09 -28.81
C MET A 785 -26.60 -3.31 -29.33
N VAL A 786 -25.96 -4.16 -30.13
CA VAL A 786 -26.54 -5.40 -30.70
C VAL A 786 -26.91 -6.38 -29.58
N GLU A 787 -26.06 -6.51 -28.56
CA GLU A 787 -26.29 -7.40 -27.42
C GLU A 787 -27.48 -6.94 -26.57
N LYS A 788 -27.63 -5.62 -26.35
CA LYS A 788 -28.81 -5.03 -25.68
C LYS A 788 -30.10 -5.18 -26.51
N ALA A 789 -30.00 -5.11 -27.84
CA ALA A 789 -31.14 -5.29 -28.73
C ALA A 789 -31.58 -6.77 -28.80
N ARG A 790 -30.63 -7.71 -28.85
CA ARG A 790 -30.88 -9.15 -28.96
C ARG A 790 -31.54 -9.75 -27.71
N ILE A 791 -31.16 -9.30 -26.50
CA ILE A 791 -31.85 -9.65 -25.23
C ILE A 791 -33.36 -9.31 -25.27
N LYS A 792 -33.76 -8.37 -26.13
CA LYS A 792 -35.12 -7.81 -26.15
C LYS A 792 -36.00 -8.38 -27.27
N PHE A 793 -35.44 -9.05 -28.29
CA PHE A 793 -36.17 -9.34 -29.54
C PHE A 793 -35.93 -10.71 -30.21
N CYS A 794 -35.08 -11.61 -29.71
CA CYS A 794 -34.85 -12.93 -30.35
C CYS A 794 -35.23 -14.12 -29.47
N SER A 795 -35.96 -15.09 -30.05
CA SER A 795 -36.18 -16.46 -29.55
C SER A 795 -35.12 -17.42 -30.12
N ASP A 796 -34.76 -18.45 -29.34
CA ASP A 796 -33.60 -19.37 -29.44
C ASP A 796 -33.42 -20.23 -30.72
N GLU A 797 -33.95 -19.90 -31.90
CA GLU A 797 -33.97 -20.85 -33.05
C GLU A 797 -33.24 -20.45 -34.35
N ASP A 798 -32.54 -19.31 -34.46
CA ASP A 798 -32.03 -18.87 -35.77
C ASP A 798 -30.51 -19.02 -35.96
N ALA A 799 -30.13 -20.03 -36.75
CA ALA A 799 -28.87 -20.26 -37.50
C ALA A 799 -27.55 -19.78 -36.87
N ASP A 800 -26.78 -20.69 -36.24
CA ASP A 800 -25.50 -20.38 -35.58
C ASP A 800 -24.29 -20.21 -36.51
N GLU A 801 -24.39 -20.63 -37.78
CA GLU A 801 -23.30 -20.68 -38.75
C GLU A 801 -23.71 -19.99 -40.07
N PHE A 802 -22.82 -19.15 -40.61
CA PHE A 802 -23.00 -18.47 -41.90
C PHE A 802 -21.80 -18.77 -42.82
N GLU A 803 -22.05 -19.55 -43.88
CA GLU A 803 -21.00 -19.93 -44.84
C GLU A 803 -20.94 -18.98 -46.03
N LEU A 804 -19.75 -18.45 -46.30
CA LEU A 804 -19.47 -17.55 -47.41
C LEU A 804 -19.32 -18.35 -48.72
N THR A 805 -20.43 -18.59 -49.41
CA THR A 805 -20.50 -19.50 -50.58
C THR A 805 -20.27 -18.82 -51.95
N GLY A 806 -20.12 -17.48 -52.01
CA GLY A 806 -19.96 -16.71 -53.25
C GLY A 806 -18.52 -16.24 -53.55
N PRO A 807 -18.09 -16.08 -54.82
CA PRO A 807 -16.68 -15.94 -55.18
C PRO A 807 -16.06 -14.52 -55.15
N VAL A 808 -16.80 -13.44 -54.82
CA VAL A 808 -16.24 -12.07 -54.95
C VAL A 808 -16.62 -11.11 -53.83
N THR A 809 -17.89 -11.02 -53.41
CA THR A 809 -18.30 -10.15 -52.30
C THR A 809 -19.62 -10.66 -51.71
N THR A 810 -19.69 -10.77 -50.39
CA THR A 810 -20.91 -11.09 -49.65
C THR A 810 -21.35 -9.87 -48.85
N GLU A 811 -22.63 -9.51 -48.97
CA GLU A 811 -23.24 -8.44 -48.18
C GLU A 811 -23.92 -9.08 -46.96
N ILE A 812 -23.57 -8.62 -45.76
CA ILE A 812 -24.22 -9.01 -44.50
C ILE A 812 -24.57 -7.74 -43.76
N ASP A 813 -25.78 -7.68 -43.21
CA ASP A 813 -26.19 -6.57 -42.36
C ASP A 813 -25.36 -6.52 -41.07
N LEU A 814 -25.14 -5.33 -40.53
CA LEU A 814 -24.32 -5.06 -39.35
C LEU A 814 -24.75 -5.87 -38.12
N PHE A 815 -26.06 -6.12 -37.96
CA PHE A 815 -26.61 -6.95 -36.88
C PHE A 815 -26.38 -8.45 -37.10
N GLY A 816 -26.23 -8.87 -38.35
CA GLY A 816 -26.03 -10.26 -38.78
C GLY A 816 -24.55 -10.71 -38.81
N VAL A 817 -23.60 -9.87 -38.40
CA VAL A 817 -22.19 -10.28 -38.25
C VAL A 817 -21.85 -10.67 -36.80
N PHE A 818 -22.63 -10.22 -35.83
CA PHE A 818 -22.41 -10.51 -34.42
C PHE A 818 -23.14 -11.77 -33.95
N ASN A 819 -22.48 -12.56 -33.08
CA ASN A 819 -22.94 -13.82 -32.52
C ASN A 819 -23.27 -14.90 -33.58
N LEU A 820 -22.64 -14.79 -34.75
CA LEU A 820 -22.73 -15.74 -35.86
C LEU A 820 -21.32 -16.18 -36.23
N ILE A 821 -21.14 -17.48 -36.47
CA ILE A 821 -19.85 -18.01 -36.93
C ILE A 821 -19.79 -17.83 -38.44
N CYS A 822 -19.01 -16.87 -38.89
CA CYS A 822 -18.77 -16.64 -40.32
C CYS A 822 -17.62 -17.53 -40.80
N ILE A 823 -17.87 -18.35 -41.84
CA ILE A 823 -16.92 -19.36 -42.31
C ILE A 823 -16.57 -19.08 -43.77
N ASN A 824 -15.28 -18.90 -44.06
CA ASN A 824 -14.73 -18.97 -45.42
C ASN A 824 -13.95 -20.28 -45.59
N ASN A 825 -14.62 -21.33 -46.04
CA ASN A 825 -13.97 -22.62 -46.31
C ASN A 825 -13.30 -22.69 -47.71
N GLN A 826 -13.42 -21.62 -48.50
CA GLN A 826 -12.86 -21.58 -49.85
C GLN A 826 -11.33 -21.43 -49.80
N PRO A 827 -10.60 -21.96 -50.80
CA PRO A 827 -9.16 -21.75 -50.95
C PRO A 827 -8.80 -20.35 -51.48
N ILE A 828 -9.80 -19.49 -51.67
CA ILE A 828 -9.67 -18.10 -52.13
C ILE A 828 -10.18 -17.14 -51.05
N LEU A 829 -9.71 -15.89 -51.08
CA LEU A 829 -10.22 -14.85 -50.19
C LEU A 829 -11.67 -14.48 -50.55
N ASN A 830 -12.42 -14.01 -49.55
CA ASN A 830 -13.74 -13.43 -49.74
C ASN A 830 -13.77 -11.98 -49.23
N MET A 831 -14.62 -11.14 -49.83
CA MET A 831 -14.83 -9.76 -49.39
C MET A 831 -16.17 -9.66 -48.66
N LEU A 832 -16.14 -9.23 -47.40
CA LEU A 832 -17.34 -8.96 -46.63
C LEU A 832 -17.67 -7.47 -46.66
N ARG A 833 -18.86 -7.12 -47.13
CA ARG A 833 -19.37 -5.75 -47.11
C ARG A 833 -20.43 -5.62 -46.01
N ILE A 834 -20.14 -4.79 -45.02
CA ILE A 834 -21.01 -4.55 -43.85
C ILE A 834 -21.81 -3.24 -44.03
N THR A 835 -21.15 -2.20 -44.53
CA THR A 835 -21.77 -0.94 -44.94
C THR A 835 -21.32 -0.62 -46.37
N PRO A 836 -22.04 0.25 -47.11
CA PRO A 836 -21.67 0.61 -48.49
C PRO A 836 -20.22 1.12 -48.62
N GLU A 837 -19.67 1.72 -47.56
CA GLU A 837 -18.36 2.37 -47.53
C GLU A 837 -17.26 1.50 -46.89
N CYS A 838 -17.60 0.41 -46.18
CA CYS A 838 -16.62 -0.44 -45.48
C CYS A 838 -16.60 -1.87 -46.01
N GLN A 839 -15.44 -2.27 -46.56
CA GLN A 839 -15.17 -3.61 -47.09
C GLN A 839 -14.04 -4.29 -46.31
N TYR A 840 -14.23 -5.55 -45.94
CA TYR A 840 -13.30 -6.34 -45.14
C TYR A 840 -12.85 -7.60 -45.88
N ILE A 841 -11.56 -7.92 -45.79
CA ILE A 841 -10.97 -9.14 -46.39
C ILE A 841 -11.08 -10.30 -45.40
N ILE A 842 -11.71 -11.39 -45.85
CA ILE A 842 -11.80 -12.65 -45.12
C ILE A 842 -10.82 -13.65 -45.77
N PRO A 843 -9.73 -14.02 -45.09
CA PRO A 843 -8.72 -14.94 -45.63
C PRO A 843 -9.29 -16.32 -45.99
N PRO A 844 -8.63 -17.07 -46.90
CA PRO A 844 -9.05 -18.42 -47.24
C PRO A 844 -8.95 -19.36 -46.03
N LYS A 845 -9.83 -20.37 -45.99
CA LYS A 845 -9.92 -21.37 -44.92
C LYS A 845 -9.99 -20.80 -43.50
N SER A 846 -10.51 -19.58 -43.33
CA SER A 846 -10.62 -18.93 -42.02
C SER A 846 -12.07 -18.89 -41.56
N SER A 847 -12.27 -18.88 -40.25
CA SER A 847 -13.58 -18.61 -39.65
C SER A 847 -13.46 -17.62 -38.51
N PHE A 848 -14.50 -16.86 -38.26
CA PHE A 848 -14.51 -15.91 -37.16
C PHE A 848 -15.87 -15.80 -36.48
N LEU A 849 -15.83 -15.46 -35.20
CA LEU A 849 -16.99 -15.20 -34.37
C LEU A 849 -16.79 -13.88 -33.61
N MET A 850 -17.62 -12.88 -33.93
CA MET A 850 -17.63 -11.60 -33.22
C MET A 850 -18.72 -11.60 -32.17
N GLY A 851 -18.37 -11.55 -30.89
CA GLY A 851 -19.33 -11.54 -29.80
C GLY A 851 -18.67 -11.55 -28.43
N SER A 852 -19.46 -11.33 -27.38
CA SER A 852 -18.93 -11.16 -26.03
C SER A 852 -18.59 -12.51 -25.40
N ILE A 853 -17.65 -12.50 -24.45
CA ILE A 853 -17.29 -13.68 -23.65
C ILE A 853 -18.49 -14.31 -22.94
N ALA A 854 -19.44 -13.48 -22.46
CA ALA A 854 -20.54 -13.94 -21.64
C ALA A 854 -21.53 -14.81 -22.44
N ASN A 855 -21.72 -14.48 -23.73
CA ASN A 855 -22.78 -15.07 -24.55
C ASN A 855 -22.27 -16.04 -25.62
N THR A 856 -21.05 -15.84 -26.15
CA THR A 856 -20.56 -16.59 -27.33
C THR A 856 -19.49 -17.63 -27.03
N ALA A 857 -18.97 -17.69 -25.79
CA ALA A 857 -17.92 -18.65 -25.42
C ALA A 857 -18.37 -20.11 -25.56
N ALA A 858 -19.64 -20.42 -25.24
CA ALA A 858 -20.21 -21.76 -25.39
C ALA A 858 -20.38 -22.15 -26.87
N GLN A 859 -20.85 -21.22 -27.70
CA GLN A 859 -21.00 -21.40 -29.16
C GLN A 859 -19.65 -21.71 -29.82
N LEU A 860 -18.60 -20.97 -29.44
CA LEU A 860 -17.24 -21.24 -29.89
C LEU A 860 -16.76 -22.63 -29.46
N GLY A 861 -17.00 -23.00 -28.21
CA GLY A 861 -16.63 -24.31 -27.66
C GLY A 861 -17.22 -25.45 -28.47
N ASN A 862 -18.54 -25.39 -28.74
CA ASN A 862 -19.27 -26.39 -29.51
C ASN A 862 -18.76 -26.50 -30.96
N TYR A 863 -18.46 -25.37 -31.61
CA TYR A 863 -17.95 -25.35 -32.98
C TYR A 863 -16.54 -25.95 -33.09
N VAL A 864 -15.63 -25.58 -32.18
CA VAL A 864 -14.27 -26.12 -32.17
C VAL A 864 -14.27 -27.62 -31.85
N GLU A 865 -15.15 -28.07 -30.94
CA GLU A 865 -15.33 -29.49 -30.65
C GLU A 865 -15.87 -30.25 -31.88
N LYS A 866 -16.85 -29.70 -32.60
CA LYS A 866 -17.40 -30.27 -33.85
C LYS A 866 -16.34 -30.49 -34.93
N ILE A 867 -15.31 -29.65 -34.98
CA ILE A 867 -14.20 -29.71 -35.95
C ILE A 867 -13.07 -30.67 -35.49
N GLY A 868 -13.17 -31.25 -34.29
CA GLY A 868 -12.19 -32.20 -33.75
C GLY A 868 -11.20 -31.60 -32.74
N GLY A 869 -11.48 -30.38 -32.25
CA GLY A 869 -10.70 -29.68 -31.25
C GLY A 869 -9.51 -28.89 -31.81
N ALA A 870 -8.97 -27.99 -30.98
CA ALA A 870 -7.82 -27.15 -31.28
C ALA A 870 -6.49 -27.81 -30.87
N ASP A 871 -5.51 -27.71 -31.75
CA ASP A 871 -4.12 -28.11 -31.51
C ASP A 871 -3.29 -26.92 -30.99
N ILE A 872 -3.58 -25.70 -31.47
CA ILE A 872 -2.98 -24.45 -30.99
C ILE A 872 -4.09 -23.49 -30.57
N ILE A 873 -3.98 -22.96 -29.35
CA ILE A 873 -4.82 -21.85 -28.87
C ILE A 873 -3.91 -20.70 -28.47
N VAL A 874 -4.04 -19.55 -29.13
CA VAL A 874 -3.34 -18.31 -28.79
C VAL A 874 -4.35 -17.31 -28.24
N MET A 875 -4.00 -16.60 -27.17
CA MET A 875 -4.91 -15.67 -26.48
C MET A 875 -4.20 -14.37 -26.09
N ASP A 876 -4.81 -13.21 -26.40
CA ASP A 876 -4.37 -11.88 -25.94
C ASP A 876 -5.49 -11.16 -25.16
N PRO A 877 -5.72 -11.50 -23.87
CA PRO A 877 -6.82 -10.93 -23.09
C PRO A 877 -6.66 -9.40 -22.91
N PRO A 878 -7.77 -8.65 -22.84
CA PRO A 878 -7.73 -7.21 -22.55
C PRO A 878 -7.37 -6.95 -21.07
N TRP A 879 -6.09 -7.06 -20.72
CA TRP A 879 -5.61 -6.91 -19.34
C TRP A 879 -5.93 -5.52 -18.76
N PRO A 880 -6.49 -5.42 -17.54
CA PRO A 880 -6.83 -4.14 -16.91
C PRO A 880 -5.62 -3.20 -16.79
N ASN A 881 -5.73 -2.00 -17.36
CA ASN A 881 -4.66 -1.02 -17.39
C ASN A 881 -5.13 0.41 -17.05
N LYS A 882 -4.31 1.14 -16.28
CA LYS A 882 -4.57 2.52 -15.82
C LYS A 882 -4.61 3.54 -16.96
N SER A 883 -4.03 3.22 -18.12
CA SER A 883 -4.13 4.05 -19.33
C SER A 883 -5.44 3.83 -20.07
N VAL A 884 -5.97 2.59 -20.05
CA VAL A 884 -7.23 2.20 -20.70
C VAL A 884 -8.42 2.70 -19.89
N SER A 885 -8.31 2.79 -18.56
CA SER A 885 -9.35 3.37 -17.69
C SER A 885 -9.56 4.89 -17.85
N ARG A 886 -8.78 5.56 -18.73
CA ARG A 886 -8.91 7.01 -19.02
C ARG A 886 -9.56 7.29 -20.37
N SER A 887 -9.58 6.31 -21.27
CA SER A 887 -10.38 6.32 -22.50
C SER A 887 -11.72 5.65 -22.17
N SER A 888 -12.85 6.34 -22.31
CA SER A 888 -14.17 5.81 -21.91
C SER A 888 -14.69 4.67 -22.80
N GLU A 889 -13.87 4.14 -23.71
CA GLU A 889 -14.27 3.20 -24.78
C GLU A 889 -14.23 1.71 -24.37
N TYR A 890 -13.61 1.34 -23.24
CA TYR A 890 -13.61 -0.04 -22.77
C TYR A 890 -14.05 -0.12 -21.31
N GLY A 891 -15.21 -0.75 -21.06
CA GLY A 891 -15.57 -1.20 -19.71
C GLY A 891 -14.49 -2.15 -19.20
N THR A 892 -13.98 -1.91 -17.99
CA THR A 892 -12.96 -2.79 -17.40
C THR A 892 -13.57 -4.17 -17.14
N GLN A 893 -13.25 -5.12 -18.02
CA GLN A 893 -13.61 -6.53 -17.90
C GLN A 893 -12.90 -7.17 -16.70
N ASP A 894 -13.59 -8.03 -15.95
CA ASP A 894 -12.99 -8.70 -14.80
C ASP A 894 -12.08 -9.84 -15.28
N ILE A 895 -10.94 -10.00 -14.61
CA ILE A 895 -9.94 -11.03 -14.95
C ILE A 895 -10.54 -12.43 -14.74
N TYR A 896 -11.54 -12.55 -13.87
CA TYR A 896 -12.26 -13.80 -13.59
C TYR A 896 -13.22 -14.19 -14.72
N ASP A 897 -13.56 -13.31 -15.66
CA ASP A 897 -14.40 -13.67 -16.80
C ASP A 897 -13.73 -14.73 -17.68
N LEU A 898 -12.38 -14.80 -17.65
CA LEU A 898 -11.61 -15.83 -18.37
C LEU A 898 -11.97 -17.27 -17.96
N TYR A 899 -12.47 -17.52 -16.74
CA TYR A 899 -12.88 -18.86 -16.33
C TYR A 899 -14.08 -19.40 -17.12
N THR A 900 -14.86 -18.52 -17.76
CA THR A 900 -16.04 -18.92 -18.55
C THR A 900 -15.67 -19.56 -19.88
N ILE A 901 -14.43 -19.35 -20.37
CA ILE A 901 -13.97 -19.92 -21.65
C ILE A 901 -13.79 -21.43 -21.47
N PRO A 902 -14.47 -22.28 -22.25
CA PRO A 902 -14.43 -23.74 -22.11
C PRO A 902 -13.18 -24.35 -22.77
N ILE A 903 -11.97 -23.87 -22.41
CA ILE A 903 -10.69 -24.40 -22.93
C ILE A 903 -10.59 -25.94 -22.82
N PRO A 904 -11.00 -26.59 -21.71
CA PRO A 904 -10.94 -28.05 -21.62
C PRO A 904 -11.80 -28.80 -22.64
N GLN A 905 -12.88 -28.18 -23.13
CA GLN A 905 -13.75 -28.74 -24.18
C GLN A 905 -13.11 -28.53 -25.57
N MET A 906 -12.45 -27.40 -25.77
CA MET A 906 -11.87 -27.01 -27.06
C MET A 906 -10.58 -27.76 -27.42
N ILE A 907 -9.87 -28.35 -26.47
CA ILE A 907 -8.56 -28.98 -26.70
C ILE A 907 -8.71 -30.34 -27.42
N SER A 908 -8.07 -30.51 -28.58
CA SER A 908 -8.11 -31.74 -29.39
C SER A 908 -7.38 -32.93 -28.73
N SER A 909 -6.18 -32.69 -28.21
CA SER A 909 -5.27 -33.76 -27.81
C SER A 909 -4.51 -33.42 -26.53
N LYS A 910 -3.84 -34.42 -25.95
CA LYS A 910 -2.96 -34.20 -24.79
C LYS A 910 -1.69 -33.42 -25.12
N ASP A 911 -1.45 -33.09 -26.39
CA ASP A 911 -0.29 -32.33 -26.86
C ASP A 911 -0.64 -30.91 -27.33
N SER A 912 -1.91 -30.50 -27.21
CA SER A 912 -2.33 -29.15 -27.59
C SER A 912 -1.60 -28.07 -26.79
N ILE A 913 -1.28 -26.97 -27.47
CA ILE A 913 -0.54 -25.83 -26.93
C ILE A 913 -1.52 -24.69 -26.64
N VAL A 914 -1.52 -24.19 -25.41
CA VAL A 914 -2.25 -22.98 -25.04
C VAL A 914 -1.26 -21.88 -24.68
N ALA A 915 -1.20 -20.83 -25.49
CA ALA A 915 -0.26 -19.72 -25.34
C ALA A 915 -0.98 -18.41 -25.02
N ILE A 916 -0.63 -17.77 -23.90
CA ILE A 916 -1.29 -16.56 -23.40
C ILE A 916 -0.30 -15.40 -23.35
N TRP A 917 -0.60 -14.32 -24.07
CA TRP A 917 0.12 -13.06 -23.95
C TRP A 917 -0.21 -12.40 -22.61
N VAL A 918 0.83 -12.00 -21.87
CA VAL A 918 0.68 -11.37 -20.55
C VAL A 918 1.52 -10.11 -20.43
N THR A 919 0.97 -9.10 -19.75
CA THR A 919 1.72 -7.88 -19.41
C THR A 919 2.84 -8.18 -18.41
N ASN A 920 3.87 -7.33 -18.33
CA ASN A 920 4.99 -7.49 -17.38
C ASN A 920 4.63 -7.30 -15.88
N LYS A 921 3.34 -7.21 -15.53
CA LYS A 921 2.89 -7.14 -14.15
C LYS A 921 2.81 -8.56 -13.54
N PRO A 922 3.51 -8.83 -12.42
CA PRO A 922 3.61 -10.16 -11.83
C PRO A 922 2.25 -10.73 -11.38
N LYS A 923 1.30 -9.86 -11.00
CA LYS A 923 -0.07 -10.25 -10.64
C LYS A 923 -0.73 -11.15 -11.70
N PHE A 924 -0.63 -10.79 -12.98
CA PHE A 924 -1.31 -11.53 -14.05
C PHE A 924 -0.60 -12.84 -14.40
N ARG A 925 0.74 -12.82 -14.42
CA ARG A 925 1.54 -14.05 -14.54
C ARG A 925 1.19 -15.05 -13.44
N ASN A 926 1.16 -14.60 -12.19
CA ASN A 926 0.81 -15.46 -11.04
C ASN A 926 -0.64 -15.95 -11.11
N PHE A 927 -1.56 -15.14 -11.63
CA PHE A 927 -2.95 -15.56 -11.87
C PHE A 927 -3.05 -16.69 -12.90
N ILE A 928 -2.34 -16.56 -14.04
CA ILE A 928 -2.33 -17.57 -15.10
C ILE A 928 -1.77 -18.89 -14.56
N ILE A 929 -0.56 -18.84 -13.98
CA ILE A 929 0.17 -20.04 -13.55
C ILE A 929 -0.52 -20.73 -12.36
N ASN A 930 -0.96 -19.98 -11.36
CA ASN A 930 -1.43 -20.57 -10.09
C ASN A 930 -2.94 -20.77 -10.03
N LYS A 931 -3.73 -20.17 -10.92
CA LYS A 931 -5.19 -20.26 -10.88
C LYS A 931 -5.83 -20.68 -12.21
N LEU A 932 -5.55 -19.96 -13.31
CA LEU A 932 -6.23 -20.18 -14.59
C LEU A 932 -5.83 -21.52 -15.24
N PHE A 933 -4.54 -21.79 -15.39
CA PHE A 933 -4.06 -23.07 -15.93
C PHE A 933 -4.54 -24.27 -15.09
N PRO A 934 -4.42 -24.26 -13.75
CA PRO A 934 -5.02 -25.31 -12.91
C PRO A 934 -6.52 -25.51 -13.13
N SER A 935 -7.31 -24.44 -13.28
CA SER A 935 -8.76 -24.60 -13.56
C SER A 935 -9.05 -25.26 -14.91
N TRP A 936 -8.17 -25.05 -15.90
CA TRP A 936 -8.27 -25.67 -17.21
C TRP A 936 -7.55 -27.02 -17.32
N LYS A 937 -7.02 -27.54 -16.20
CA LYS A 937 -6.23 -28.80 -16.15
C LYS A 937 -4.97 -28.74 -17.02
N LEU A 938 -4.37 -27.56 -17.13
CA LEU A 938 -3.12 -27.30 -17.83
C LEU A 938 -1.97 -27.10 -16.82
N GLU A 939 -0.77 -27.49 -17.22
CA GLU A 939 0.48 -27.17 -16.52
C GLU A 939 1.28 -26.16 -17.34
N CYS A 940 1.92 -25.20 -16.66
CA CYS A 940 2.81 -24.24 -17.30
C CYS A 940 4.11 -24.96 -17.71
N VAL A 941 4.41 -24.99 -19.01
CA VAL A 941 5.55 -25.74 -19.56
C VAL A 941 6.70 -24.83 -19.98
N ALA A 942 6.38 -23.63 -20.50
CA ALA A 942 7.37 -22.67 -20.97
C ALA A 942 6.93 -21.22 -20.80
N GLU A 943 7.90 -20.32 -20.66
CA GLU A 943 7.72 -18.87 -20.64
C GLU A 943 8.61 -18.24 -21.71
N TRP A 944 7.99 -17.79 -22.79
CA TRP A 944 8.68 -17.15 -23.90
C TRP A 944 8.57 -15.62 -23.79
N VAL A 945 9.47 -14.93 -24.48
CA VAL A 945 9.55 -13.46 -24.45
C VAL A 945 9.53 -12.93 -25.86
N TRP A 946 8.62 -12.00 -26.16
CA TRP A 946 8.64 -11.23 -27.39
C TRP A 946 9.42 -9.94 -27.19
N LEU A 947 10.63 -9.88 -27.75
CA LEU A 947 11.50 -8.71 -27.76
C LEU A 947 11.19 -7.83 -28.98
N LYS A 948 10.87 -6.57 -28.71
CA LYS A 948 10.50 -5.58 -29.72
C LYS A 948 11.71 -4.74 -30.11
N VAL A 949 12.08 -4.82 -31.38
CA VAL A 949 13.23 -4.10 -31.94
C VAL A 949 12.81 -3.14 -33.06
N THR A 950 13.66 -2.18 -33.37
CA THR A 950 13.57 -1.35 -34.56
C THR A 950 14.03 -2.13 -35.79
N THR A 951 13.84 -1.57 -36.99
CA THR A 951 14.42 -2.13 -38.22
C THR A 951 15.95 -2.20 -38.18
N GLN A 952 16.60 -1.44 -37.29
CA GLN A 952 18.04 -1.42 -37.04
C GLN A 952 18.49 -2.40 -35.94
N ALA A 953 17.62 -3.31 -35.49
CA ALA A 953 17.87 -4.25 -34.39
C ALA A 953 18.15 -3.59 -33.02
N GLU A 954 17.73 -2.33 -32.82
CA GLU A 954 17.81 -1.66 -31.53
C GLU A 954 16.52 -1.85 -30.73
N CYS A 955 16.57 -1.97 -29.40
CA CYS A 955 15.35 -2.04 -28.60
C CYS A 955 14.53 -0.75 -28.71
N ILE A 956 13.22 -0.87 -28.92
CA ILE A 956 12.29 0.29 -28.99
C ILE A 956 12.29 1.17 -27.73
N PHE A 957 12.64 0.57 -26.59
CA PHE A 957 12.87 1.23 -25.30
C PHE A 957 14.17 0.69 -24.71
N PRO A 958 14.90 1.47 -23.89
CA PRO A 958 16.04 0.95 -23.15
C PRO A 958 15.65 -0.30 -22.35
N ILE A 959 16.48 -1.35 -22.42
CA ILE A 959 16.21 -2.64 -21.75
C ILE A 959 15.95 -2.46 -20.25
N ASP A 960 16.76 -1.60 -19.61
CA ASP A 960 16.69 -1.26 -18.19
C ASP A 960 15.72 -0.10 -17.88
N SER A 961 14.80 0.23 -18.80
CA SER A 961 13.80 1.29 -18.58
C SER A 961 12.91 0.99 -17.37
N MET A 962 12.69 2.01 -16.52
CA MET A 962 11.89 1.92 -15.30
C MET A 962 10.38 1.93 -15.54
N HIS A 963 9.92 2.38 -16.71
CA HIS A 963 8.48 2.61 -16.96
C HIS A 963 7.87 1.64 -17.97
N LYS A 964 8.55 1.37 -19.09
CA LYS A 964 8.12 0.42 -20.12
C LYS A 964 9.29 -0.45 -20.53
N LYS A 965 9.11 -1.76 -20.50
CA LYS A 965 10.10 -2.74 -20.98
C LYS A 965 9.92 -2.96 -22.49
N PRO A 966 11.01 -3.21 -23.25
CA PRO A 966 10.93 -3.46 -24.69
C PRO A 966 10.46 -4.87 -25.04
N TYR A 967 9.88 -5.62 -24.09
CA TYR A 967 9.42 -6.98 -24.32
C TYR A 967 8.10 -7.27 -23.62
N GLU A 968 7.40 -8.31 -24.09
CA GLU A 968 6.20 -8.88 -23.48
C GLU A 968 6.39 -10.38 -23.26
N GLN A 969 5.63 -10.95 -22.33
CA GLN A 969 5.76 -12.37 -21.96
C GLN A 969 4.64 -13.18 -22.62
N LEU A 970 4.99 -14.39 -23.05
CA LEU A 970 4.07 -15.41 -23.56
C LEU A 970 4.17 -16.63 -22.65
N ILE A 971 3.09 -16.96 -21.95
CA ILE A 971 3.06 -18.12 -21.05
C ILE A 971 2.41 -19.28 -21.80
N ILE A 972 3.09 -20.42 -21.86
CA ILE A 972 2.66 -21.60 -22.60
C ILE A 972 2.30 -22.72 -21.63
N GLY A 973 1.07 -23.23 -21.76
CA GLY A 973 0.56 -24.37 -21.02
C GLY A 973 0.25 -25.56 -21.92
N ARG A 974 0.36 -26.78 -21.37
CA ARG A 974 -0.09 -28.03 -22.00
C ARG A 974 -0.93 -28.87 -21.03
N PRO A 975 -1.80 -29.76 -21.51
CA PRO A 975 -2.47 -30.74 -20.67
C PRO A 975 -1.49 -31.64 -19.90
N ILE A 976 -1.79 -31.95 -18.64
CA ILE A 976 -0.88 -32.63 -17.70
C ILE A 976 -0.44 -34.03 -18.22
N LYS A 977 0.87 -34.25 -18.45
CA LYS A 977 1.48 -35.57 -18.77
C LYS A 977 2.90 -35.72 -18.17
N LYS A 978 3.30 -36.97 -17.90
CA LYS A 978 4.49 -37.38 -17.11
C LYS A 978 5.79 -37.60 -17.94
N ARG A 979 6.02 -36.88 -19.06
CA ARG A 979 7.25 -37.02 -19.88
C ARG A 979 7.80 -35.66 -20.33
N ASP A 980 9.12 -35.58 -20.46
CA ASP A 980 9.89 -34.40 -20.87
C ASP A 980 9.31 -33.74 -22.14
N SER A 981 8.95 -32.47 -22.01
CA SER A 981 8.52 -31.61 -23.10
C SER A 981 9.73 -31.18 -23.93
N SER A 982 9.65 -31.33 -25.25
CA SER A 982 10.65 -30.84 -26.23
C SER A 982 10.67 -29.31 -26.36
N LEU A 983 9.71 -28.61 -25.75
CA LEU A 983 9.61 -27.15 -25.78
C LEU A 983 10.70 -26.48 -24.93
N PRO A 984 11.41 -25.46 -25.46
CA PRO A 984 12.35 -24.68 -24.68
C PRO A 984 11.62 -23.92 -23.56
N LYS A 985 12.07 -24.10 -22.32
CA LYS A 985 11.47 -23.45 -21.14
C LYS A 985 11.54 -21.92 -21.21
N ILE A 986 12.60 -21.39 -21.82
CA ILE A 986 12.81 -19.96 -22.08
C ILE A 986 13.22 -19.84 -23.55
N HIS A 987 12.50 -19.00 -24.30
CA HIS A 987 12.76 -18.73 -25.72
C HIS A 987 12.46 -17.26 -26.01
N THR A 988 13.23 -16.66 -26.93
CA THR A 988 13.04 -15.25 -27.31
C THR A 988 12.58 -15.14 -28.76
N ILE A 989 11.43 -14.51 -28.96
CA ILE A 989 10.90 -14.13 -30.26
C ILE A 989 11.29 -12.67 -30.51
N VAL A 990 11.88 -12.38 -31.66
CA VAL A 990 12.28 -11.02 -32.05
C VAL A 990 11.48 -10.57 -33.26
N SER A 991 10.83 -9.40 -33.17
CA SER A 991 10.21 -8.77 -34.35
C SER A 991 10.08 -7.26 -34.21
N VAL A 992 9.87 -6.59 -35.35
CA VAL A 992 9.53 -5.16 -35.38
C VAL A 992 8.03 -5.01 -35.06
N PRO A 993 7.64 -4.21 -34.06
CA PRO A 993 6.24 -4.03 -33.71
C PRO A 993 5.50 -3.19 -34.77
N SER A 994 4.19 -3.41 -34.92
CA SER A 994 3.34 -2.53 -35.74
C SER A 994 3.31 -1.11 -35.14
N VAL A 995 3.26 -0.10 -36.02
CA VAL A 995 2.97 1.29 -35.66
C VAL A 995 1.58 1.40 -35.01
N ARG A 996 0.65 0.51 -35.38
CA ARG A 996 -0.70 0.43 -34.82
C ARG A 996 -0.67 -0.40 -33.53
N HIS A 997 -1.33 0.10 -32.49
CA HIS A 997 -1.30 -0.54 -31.18
C HIS A 997 -1.95 -1.94 -31.18
N SER A 998 -1.39 -2.84 -30.37
CA SER A 998 -1.96 -4.16 -30.05
C SER A 998 -2.08 -5.16 -31.22
N ARG A 999 -1.17 -5.12 -32.20
CA ARG A 999 -0.98 -6.19 -33.19
C ARG A 999 0.24 -7.04 -32.82
N LYS A 1000 0.03 -8.29 -32.41
CA LYS A 1000 1.09 -9.25 -32.02
C LYS A 1000 1.64 -9.99 -33.24
N PRO A 1001 2.87 -10.53 -33.18
CA PRO A 1001 3.37 -11.35 -34.26
C PRO A 1001 2.63 -12.70 -34.32
N PRO A 1002 2.37 -13.23 -35.53
CA PRO A 1002 1.77 -14.55 -35.70
C PRO A 1002 2.73 -15.63 -35.19
N LEU A 1003 2.20 -16.60 -34.45
CA LEU A 1003 3.01 -17.62 -33.76
C LEU A 1003 3.00 -19.00 -34.43
N GLN A 1004 2.27 -19.15 -35.54
CA GLN A 1004 2.06 -20.44 -36.20
C GLN A 1004 3.37 -21.14 -36.53
N ASP A 1005 4.26 -20.48 -37.28
CA ASP A 1005 5.51 -21.06 -37.78
C ASP A 1005 6.47 -21.46 -36.66
N ILE A 1006 6.40 -20.78 -35.51
CA ILE A 1006 7.27 -21.05 -34.35
C ILE A 1006 6.71 -22.20 -33.49
N LEU A 1007 5.39 -22.32 -33.40
CA LEU A 1007 4.75 -23.34 -32.57
C LEU A 1007 4.57 -24.68 -33.31
N LEU A 1008 4.43 -24.64 -34.64
CA LEU A 1008 4.23 -25.82 -35.50
C LEU A 1008 5.30 -26.93 -35.32
N PRO A 1009 6.61 -26.63 -35.19
CA PRO A 1009 7.64 -27.66 -35.00
C PRO A 1009 7.50 -28.48 -33.71
N TYR A 1010 6.71 -27.99 -32.75
CA TYR A 1010 6.51 -28.63 -31.45
C TYR A 1010 5.23 -29.45 -31.37
N LEU A 1011 4.55 -29.67 -32.51
CA LEU A 1011 3.36 -30.50 -32.65
C LEU A 1011 3.63 -31.70 -33.54
N ASP A 1012 2.96 -32.82 -33.24
CA ASP A 1012 3.08 -34.05 -34.02
C ASP A 1012 2.26 -34.05 -35.33
N LYS A 1013 1.50 -32.97 -35.62
CA LYS A 1013 0.60 -32.84 -36.79
C LYS A 1013 1.11 -31.81 -37.79
N THR A 1014 0.98 -32.10 -39.08
CA THR A 1014 1.37 -31.21 -40.20
C THR A 1014 0.33 -30.15 -40.56
N ASP A 1015 -0.94 -30.35 -40.19
CA ASP A 1015 -2.05 -29.41 -40.44
C ASP A 1015 -2.85 -29.22 -39.14
N PRO A 1016 -2.42 -28.32 -38.23
CA PRO A 1016 -3.04 -28.14 -36.93
C PRO A 1016 -4.26 -27.23 -36.97
N VAL A 1017 -5.29 -27.55 -36.18
CA VAL A 1017 -6.41 -26.65 -35.95
C VAL A 1017 -5.97 -25.52 -35.01
N CYS A 1018 -5.95 -24.29 -35.52
CA CYS A 1018 -5.46 -23.12 -34.80
C CYS A 1018 -6.62 -22.17 -34.41
N VAL A 1019 -6.63 -21.74 -33.15
CA VAL A 1019 -7.65 -20.83 -32.60
C VAL A 1019 -6.97 -19.60 -31.99
N GLU A 1020 -7.42 -18.41 -32.37
CA GLU A 1020 -7.03 -17.14 -31.76
C GLU A 1020 -8.19 -16.54 -30.96
N LEU A 1021 -7.99 -16.33 -29.67
CA LEU A 1021 -8.95 -15.74 -28.74
C LEU A 1021 -8.62 -14.27 -28.48
N PHE A 1022 -9.65 -13.43 -28.44
CA PHE A 1022 -9.56 -11.96 -28.46
C PHE A 1022 -8.88 -11.41 -29.72
N ALA A 1023 -9.10 -12.08 -30.85
CA ALA A 1023 -8.50 -11.76 -32.13
C ALA A 1023 -8.90 -10.36 -32.63
N ARG A 1024 -7.98 -9.72 -33.34
CA ARG A 1024 -8.18 -8.42 -34.01
C ARG A 1024 -7.86 -8.45 -35.51
N CYS A 1025 -7.32 -9.57 -35.96
CA CYS A 1025 -6.91 -9.86 -37.33
C CYS A 1025 -7.34 -11.30 -37.63
N LEU A 1026 -7.57 -11.63 -38.90
CA LEU A 1026 -7.84 -13.01 -39.31
C LEU A 1026 -6.60 -13.52 -40.04
N ILE A 1027 -6.20 -14.75 -39.72
CA ILE A 1027 -5.08 -15.45 -40.35
C ILE A 1027 -5.66 -16.60 -41.21
N PRO A 1028 -5.14 -16.85 -42.43
CA PRO A 1028 -5.54 -18.02 -43.22
C PRO A 1028 -5.46 -19.32 -42.42
N GLY A 1029 -6.52 -20.14 -42.43
CA GLY A 1029 -6.56 -21.40 -41.68
C GLY A 1029 -6.89 -21.29 -40.18
N TRP A 1030 -7.09 -20.08 -39.63
CA TRP A 1030 -7.37 -19.89 -38.21
C TRP A 1030 -8.85 -19.65 -37.92
N ILE A 1031 -9.27 -20.09 -36.72
CA ILE A 1031 -10.55 -19.75 -36.11
C ILE A 1031 -10.32 -18.56 -35.17
N SER A 1032 -10.93 -17.42 -35.46
CA SER A 1032 -10.71 -16.16 -34.73
C SER A 1032 -11.93 -15.76 -33.92
N TRP A 1033 -11.77 -15.47 -32.63
CA TRP A 1033 -12.88 -15.07 -31.77
C TRP A 1033 -12.59 -13.80 -31.00
N GLY A 1034 -13.55 -12.88 -30.95
CA GLY A 1034 -13.45 -11.66 -30.16
C GLY A 1034 -14.26 -10.49 -30.71
N ASN A 1035 -14.37 -9.44 -29.89
CA ASN A 1035 -15.18 -8.25 -30.17
C ASN A 1035 -14.73 -7.43 -31.40
N GLU A 1036 -13.49 -7.62 -31.86
CA GLU A 1036 -12.84 -6.76 -32.85
C GLU A 1036 -12.16 -7.55 -33.98
N CYS A 1037 -12.60 -8.78 -34.30
CA CYS A 1037 -11.92 -9.67 -35.25
C CYS A 1037 -11.60 -9.01 -36.62
N LEU A 1038 -12.47 -8.13 -37.10
CA LEU A 1038 -12.32 -7.45 -38.40
C LEU A 1038 -11.51 -6.13 -38.35
N LYS A 1039 -11.01 -5.71 -37.18
CA LYS A 1039 -10.35 -4.40 -36.97
C LYS A 1039 -9.17 -4.15 -37.91
N PHE A 1040 -8.36 -5.17 -38.19
CA PHE A 1040 -7.22 -5.08 -39.11
C PHE A 1040 -7.49 -5.67 -40.51
N GLN A 1041 -8.75 -6.03 -40.81
CA GLN A 1041 -9.12 -6.63 -42.12
C GLN A 1041 -9.71 -5.64 -43.12
N HIS A 1042 -9.78 -4.35 -42.79
CA HIS A 1042 -10.30 -3.34 -43.71
C HIS A 1042 -9.46 -3.27 -44.99
N LEU A 1043 -10.12 -3.19 -46.15
CA LEU A 1043 -9.46 -3.20 -47.47
C LEU A 1043 -8.34 -2.16 -47.61
N ASN A 1044 -8.50 -0.97 -47.02
CA ASN A 1044 -7.48 0.09 -47.05
C ASN A 1044 -6.13 -0.28 -46.39
N TYR A 1045 -6.05 -1.36 -45.61
CA TYR A 1045 -4.78 -1.86 -45.10
C TYR A 1045 -4.03 -2.72 -46.11
N PHE A 1046 -4.65 -3.04 -47.23
CA PHE A 1046 -4.09 -3.88 -48.26
C PHE A 1046 -4.00 -3.16 -49.60
N GLU A 1047 -2.90 -3.37 -50.30
CA GLU A 1047 -2.70 -2.97 -51.69
C GLU A 1047 -2.86 -4.17 -52.61
N LYS A 1048 -3.49 -3.96 -53.77
CA LYS A 1048 -3.62 -5.01 -54.77
C LYS A 1048 -2.27 -5.17 -55.48
N GLN A 1049 -1.69 -6.35 -55.46
CA GLN A 1049 -0.52 -6.67 -56.26
C GLN A 1049 -0.92 -6.64 -57.73
N GLU A 1050 -0.29 -5.76 -58.51
CA GLU A 1050 -0.35 -5.84 -59.97
C GLU A 1050 0.36 -7.13 -60.40
N ALA A 1051 -0.28 -7.94 -61.24
CA ALA A 1051 0.36 -9.11 -61.81
C ALA A 1051 1.61 -8.65 -62.57
N SER A 1052 2.79 -9.04 -62.10
CA SER A 1052 4.03 -8.89 -62.87
C SER A 1052 3.83 -9.65 -64.19
N SER A 1053 3.86 -8.91 -65.30
CA SER A 1053 3.91 -9.46 -66.66
C SER A 1053 5.29 -10.02 -66.97
#